data_AF-A0A4P7HDT9-F1
#
_entry.id   AF-A0A4P7HDT9-F1
#
_cell.length_a   1.000
_cell.length_b   1.000
_cell.length_c   1.000
_cell.angle_alpha   90.00
_cell.angle_beta   90.00
_cell.angle_gamma   90.00
#
_symmetry.space_group_name_H-M   'P 1'
#
loop_
_entity.id
_entity.type
_entity.pdbx_description
1 polymer ?
#
loop_
_entity_poly.entity_id
_entity_poly.type
_entity_poly.pdbx_seq_one_letter_code
_entity_poly.pdbx_strand_id
1 'polypeptide(L)'
;MEAAAAARPQQRTAAEGCQVYWPAPYEVCGAIRDKYNELGGPNSFLLFPTSNELTNPDGVGKRSTFQNGPIYWSPAGGAHPVANHFFAAWQRNGWEGGVLGYPTSDELVNPDNIGRRQYFQGGTIYWKLNEAYYVAGTIRDKWGETGWETGWLGYPTSDETKTADGVGRFNRFDKGVIYWSPNTGAHPVAGLIQVEWGSEQYEAGMYGYPTSDERSAGGSSREQDFQNGRIRVPTPVNGGSGPDEDAITGPVGPGGNDYTGPSGVNRTGSGARPGTTLNEHCRKQTEFPTSDGTLYGCASAAYLYNSGVDTRSAPPTLSPPISLQPGCDADYQKKRSDYLAGRTNNLAIWTFDRLYACAVNPIGAVIRTDQGKVTAYVNGKLEQELITHYDSPKSQYRVRFSVEKIVGVFTLTANAPCTGGPCPVTVYDSMVSEPLSDGAQPFAFYEFGPDSVNPNQRIDLIMGLNLAFASPGAREKTPGDLEIKITSPYMRCDNDTAVPGAAGLPSQGCVFADRIPTLDFASDNRLAPIANHVKRAQQSGLPGAGKLYYTGPLTRMTDENQRQRNGARACPSGRYSVPDHSCDEYPFRSTYQGAAQPPNAVLPPNGRTFPGCQINDTPRVDPSRTGPNGYSVCMVPTTPEDANNLQAIAIREFYYKNRVRDGDKFYVRADTGQ
;
A
#
# COMPACT_ATOMS: atom_id res chain seq x y z
N MET A 1 38.85 -21.68 51.16
CA MET A 1 39.28 -21.19 49.83
C MET A 1 38.27 -20.14 49.41
N GLU A 2 38.66 -18.88 49.39
CA GLU A 2 37.81 -17.81 48.86
C GLU A 2 37.70 -17.95 47.33
N ALA A 3 36.52 -17.65 46.78
CA ALA A 3 36.39 -17.50 45.35
C ALA A 3 37.16 -16.24 44.91
N ALA A 4 38.04 -16.37 43.93
CA ALA A 4 38.86 -15.26 43.47
C ALA A 4 37.99 -14.09 42.98
N ALA A 5 38.04 -12.96 43.69
CA ALA A 5 37.42 -11.73 43.22
C ALA A 5 38.10 -11.31 41.92
N ALA A 6 37.40 -11.45 40.79
CA ALA A 6 37.90 -11.01 39.50
C ALA A 6 38.27 -9.53 39.58
N ALA A 7 39.54 -9.22 39.32
CA ALA A 7 40.05 -7.87 39.45
C ALA A 7 39.22 -6.92 38.57
N ARG A 8 38.69 -5.84 39.17
CA ARG A 8 38.03 -4.78 38.41
C ARG A 8 39.03 -4.30 37.34
N PRO A 9 38.66 -4.26 36.04
CA PRO A 9 39.54 -3.70 35.03
C PRO A 9 39.87 -2.26 35.44
N GLN A 10 41.15 -1.89 35.35
CA GLN A 10 41.62 -0.56 35.71
C GLN A 10 40.77 0.49 35.00
N GLN A 11 40.26 1.47 35.75
CA GLN A 11 39.55 2.59 35.15
C GLN A 11 40.52 3.30 34.19
N ARG A 12 40.26 3.21 32.89
CA ARG A 12 40.81 4.17 31.93
C ARG A 12 40.25 5.52 32.34
N THR A 13 41.11 6.39 32.87
CA THR A 13 40.79 7.80 33.02
C THR A 13 40.53 8.35 31.62
N ALA A 14 39.29 8.73 31.35
CA ALA A 14 38.91 9.34 30.07
C ALA A 14 39.77 10.58 29.79
N ALA A 15 39.92 10.95 28.52
CA ALA A 15 40.61 12.17 28.16
C ALA A 15 39.98 13.41 28.82
N GLU A 16 40.75 14.47 29.00
CA GLU A 16 40.26 15.73 29.57
C GLU A 16 39.12 16.29 28.71
N GLY A 17 37.97 16.58 29.33
CA GLY A 17 36.74 16.95 28.61
C GLY A 17 35.88 15.78 28.14
N CYS A 18 36.26 14.52 28.40
CA CYS A 18 35.51 13.32 28.03
C CYS A 18 35.01 12.51 29.24
N GLN A 19 34.11 11.54 28.99
CA GLN A 19 33.55 10.64 30.00
C GLN A 19 33.22 9.27 29.39
N VAL A 20 33.48 8.19 30.14
CA VAL A 20 33.09 6.81 29.80
C VAL A 20 31.85 6.40 30.58
N TYR A 21 30.93 5.68 29.92
CA TYR A 21 29.62 5.31 30.47
C TYR A 21 29.49 3.80 30.58
N TRP A 22 30.08 3.23 31.64
CA TRP A 22 30.13 1.79 31.88
C TRP A 22 28.72 1.13 31.87
N PRO A 23 28.52 -0.02 31.19
CA PRO A 23 29.53 -0.91 30.61
C PRO A 23 30.01 -0.55 29.19
N ALA A 24 29.51 0.53 28.57
CA ALA A 24 29.96 0.91 27.24
C ALA A 24 31.42 1.43 27.26
N PRO A 25 32.31 0.94 26.37
CA PRO A 25 33.74 1.25 26.40
C PRO A 25 34.12 2.56 25.67
N TYR A 26 33.14 3.43 25.39
CA TYR A 26 33.31 4.60 24.54
C TYR A 26 33.45 5.89 25.34
N GLU A 27 34.25 6.82 24.83
CA GLU A 27 34.45 8.17 25.37
C GLU A 27 33.60 9.19 24.62
N VAL A 28 32.64 9.78 25.32
CA VAL A 28 31.84 10.92 24.82
C VAL A 28 32.47 12.20 25.36
N CYS A 29 32.61 13.23 24.53
CA CYS A 29 33.41 14.43 24.82
C CYS A 29 32.62 15.75 24.67
N GLY A 30 33.13 16.81 25.32
CA GLY A 30 32.71 18.20 25.12
C GLY A 30 31.20 18.44 25.21
N ALA A 31 30.68 19.30 24.34
CA ALA A 31 29.27 19.67 24.31
C ALA A 31 28.32 18.46 24.08
N ILE A 32 28.79 17.40 23.40
CA ILE A 32 28.03 16.17 23.17
C ILE A 32 27.88 15.39 24.49
N ARG A 33 28.96 15.27 25.27
CA ARG A 33 28.94 14.70 26.64
C ARG A 33 28.02 15.52 27.54
N ASP A 34 28.12 16.83 27.47
CA ASP A 34 27.37 17.72 28.36
C ASP A 34 25.87 17.64 28.07
N LYS A 35 25.47 17.62 26.79
CA LYS A 35 24.08 17.37 26.40
C LYS A 35 23.59 15.97 26.76
N TYR A 36 24.43 14.95 26.58
CA TYR A 36 24.07 13.58 26.98
C TYR A 36 23.85 13.47 28.49
N ASN A 37 24.67 14.13 29.30
CA ASN A 37 24.50 14.21 30.76
C ASN A 37 23.23 14.99 31.14
N GLU A 38 22.93 16.11 30.47
CA GLU A 38 21.69 16.89 30.65
C GLU A 38 20.43 16.04 30.44
N LEU A 39 20.44 15.17 29.41
CA LEU A 39 19.35 14.24 29.10
C LEU A 39 19.23 13.05 30.07
N GLY A 40 20.14 12.91 31.05
CA GLY A 40 20.17 11.81 32.02
C GLY A 40 21.13 10.65 31.68
N GLY A 41 22.01 10.84 30.69
CA GLY A 41 23.05 9.87 30.31
C GLY A 41 22.47 8.51 29.89
N PRO A 42 22.98 7.38 30.40
CA PRO A 42 22.46 6.04 30.08
C PRO A 42 21.00 5.78 30.48
N ASN A 43 20.43 6.61 31.35
CA ASN A 43 19.00 6.55 31.72
C ASN A 43 18.11 7.38 30.77
N SER A 44 18.70 8.10 29.82
CA SER A 44 17.98 8.82 28.77
C SER A 44 17.40 7.87 27.72
N PHE A 45 16.50 8.38 26.88
CA PHE A 45 15.94 7.62 25.76
C PHE A 45 16.97 7.15 24.72
N LEU A 46 18.18 7.73 24.71
CA LEU A 46 19.29 7.35 23.82
C LEU A 46 19.98 6.03 24.23
N LEU A 47 19.86 5.65 25.51
CA LEU A 47 20.59 4.56 26.16
C LEU A 47 22.13 4.75 26.04
N PHE A 48 22.91 3.67 26.00
CA PHE A 48 24.37 3.74 26.04
C PHE A 48 25.02 4.28 24.74
N PRO A 49 26.22 4.91 24.82
CA PRO A 49 26.98 5.27 23.63
C PRO A 49 27.44 4.01 22.86
N THR A 50 27.55 4.16 21.54
CA THR A 50 28.00 3.14 20.58
C THR A 50 29.20 3.58 19.75
N SER A 51 29.64 4.84 19.88
CA SER A 51 30.91 5.35 19.34
C SER A 51 31.55 6.35 20.29
N ASN A 52 32.85 6.61 20.07
CA ASN A 52 33.50 7.83 20.57
C ASN A 52 32.97 9.06 19.80
N GLU A 53 33.44 10.27 20.11
CA GLU A 53 33.24 11.42 19.23
C GLU A 53 33.88 11.20 17.85
N LEU A 54 33.08 11.39 16.79
CA LEU A 54 33.45 11.37 15.39
C LEU A 54 33.35 12.78 14.81
N THR A 55 34.23 13.11 13.86
CA THR A 55 34.05 14.28 12.99
C THR A 55 33.12 13.91 11.83
N ASN A 56 32.22 14.82 11.45
CA ASN A 56 31.26 14.56 10.38
C ASN A 56 31.93 14.68 9.00
N PRO A 57 31.40 13.99 7.95
CA PRO A 57 31.89 14.06 6.57
C PRO A 57 32.03 15.46 5.96
N ASP A 58 31.34 16.48 6.49
CA ASP A 58 31.45 17.87 6.06
C ASP A 58 32.71 18.60 6.61
N GLY A 59 33.38 18.01 7.61
CA GLY A 59 34.51 18.61 8.32
C GLY A 59 34.16 19.74 9.30
N VAL A 60 32.87 20.05 9.49
CA VAL A 60 32.40 21.18 10.32
C VAL A 60 31.94 20.73 11.70
N GLY A 61 31.12 19.67 11.75
CA GLY A 61 30.50 19.22 12.99
C GLY A 61 31.09 17.96 13.58
N LYS A 62 30.53 17.59 14.73
CA LYS A 62 30.85 16.38 15.49
C LYS A 62 29.60 15.54 15.71
N ARG A 63 29.78 14.25 16.00
CA ARG A 63 28.71 13.36 16.50
C ARG A 63 29.24 12.25 17.39
N SER A 64 28.42 11.80 18.33
CA SER A 64 28.55 10.47 18.95
C SER A 64 27.27 9.70 18.70
N THR A 65 27.37 8.41 18.39
CA THR A 65 26.20 7.53 18.27
C THR A 65 25.89 6.90 19.61
N PHE A 66 24.60 6.70 19.88
CA PHE A 66 24.06 5.94 21.01
C PHE A 66 23.10 4.87 20.46
N GLN A 67 22.61 3.96 21.30
CA GLN A 67 21.82 2.81 20.81
C GLN A 67 20.52 3.23 20.09
N ASN A 68 19.84 4.28 20.56
CA ASN A 68 18.57 4.76 20.00
C ASN A 68 18.68 6.05 19.16
N GLY A 69 19.91 6.50 18.86
CA GLY A 69 20.15 7.66 18.00
C GLY A 69 21.45 8.39 18.29
N PRO A 70 21.94 9.24 17.38
CA PRO A 70 23.08 10.11 17.62
C PRO A 70 22.73 11.43 18.34
N ILE A 71 23.72 12.01 19.00
CA ILE A 71 23.79 13.45 19.28
C ILE A 71 24.78 14.07 18.30
N TYR A 72 24.36 15.13 17.62
CA TYR A 72 25.19 15.94 16.74
C TYR A 72 25.55 17.25 17.41
N TRP A 73 26.74 17.77 17.12
CA TRP A 73 27.15 19.12 17.48
C TRP A 73 27.64 19.91 16.26
N SER A 74 27.31 21.20 16.21
CA SER A 74 27.93 22.16 15.30
C SER A 74 28.19 23.51 15.99
N PRO A 75 29.14 24.33 15.48
CA PRO A 75 29.41 25.66 16.04
C PRO A 75 28.22 26.62 16.06
N ALA A 76 27.27 26.45 15.12
CA ALA A 76 26.10 27.33 14.97
C ALA A 76 24.81 26.76 15.55
N GLY A 77 24.71 25.43 15.73
CA GLY A 77 23.52 24.77 16.27
C GLY A 77 23.63 24.36 17.74
N GLY A 78 24.84 24.24 18.31
CA GLY A 78 25.02 23.59 19.62
C GLY A 78 24.97 22.07 19.50
N ALA A 79 24.75 21.37 20.62
CA ALA A 79 24.66 19.90 20.68
C ALA A 79 23.21 19.44 20.89
N HIS A 80 22.69 18.61 19.99
CA HIS A 80 21.29 18.15 20.01
C HIS A 80 21.15 16.67 19.62
N PRO A 81 20.24 15.91 20.27
CA PRO A 81 19.88 14.56 19.87
C PRO A 81 19.02 14.58 18.62
N VAL A 82 19.23 13.64 17.69
CA VAL A 82 18.30 13.41 16.56
C VAL A 82 18.01 11.91 16.53
N ALA A 83 16.80 11.52 16.91
CA ALA A 83 16.43 10.13 17.14
C ALA A 83 15.14 9.73 16.40
N ASN A 84 14.81 8.43 16.44
CA ASN A 84 13.52 7.90 15.98
C ASN A 84 13.12 8.40 14.56
N HIS A 85 11.88 8.88 14.41
CA HIS A 85 11.35 9.39 13.15
C HIS A 85 12.04 10.66 12.66
N PHE A 86 12.54 11.52 13.55
CA PHE A 86 13.32 12.71 13.19
C PHE A 86 14.64 12.31 12.52
N PHE A 87 15.32 11.28 13.05
CA PHE A 87 16.52 10.73 12.41
C PHE A 87 16.21 10.13 11.04
N ALA A 88 15.13 9.36 10.90
CA ALA A 88 14.72 8.79 9.62
C ALA A 88 14.36 9.86 8.56
N ALA A 89 13.68 10.94 8.97
CA ALA A 89 13.31 12.05 8.09
C ALA A 89 14.52 12.92 7.70
N TRP A 90 15.48 13.12 8.61
CA TRP A 90 16.72 13.83 8.32
C TRP A 90 17.68 12.99 7.45
N GLN A 91 17.80 11.68 7.73
CA GLN A 91 18.59 10.72 6.96
C GLN A 91 18.21 10.71 5.48
N ARG A 92 16.91 10.55 5.17
CA ARG A 92 16.45 10.46 3.77
C ARG A 92 16.61 11.77 2.99
N ASN A 93 16.94 12.87 3.68
CA ASN A 93 17.20 14.19 3.10
C ASN A 93 18.70 14.61 3.15
N GLY A 94 19.59 13.68 3.49
CA GLY A 94 21.05 13.86 3.37
C GLY A 94 21.81 14.14 4.67
N TRP A 95 21.16 14.05 5.83
CA TRP A 95 21.72 14.43 7.14
C TRP A 95 22.33 15.85 7.13
N GLU A 96 23.50 16.06 7.75
CA GLU A 96 24.20 17.35 7.84
C GLU A 96 24.62 17.95 6.49
N GLY A 97 24.86 17.10 5.48
CA GLY A 97 25.12 17.54 4.09
C GLY A 97 23.85 17.80 3.28
N GLY A 98 22.67 17.62 3.89
CA GLY A 98 21.36 17.80 3.31
C GLY A 98 20.83 19.23 3.37
N VAL A 99 19.64 19.44 2.81
CA VAL A 99 18.94 20.75 2.77
C VAL A 99 18.70 21.33 4.17
N LEU A 100 18.57 20.48 5.18
CA LEU A 100 18.30 20.87 6.56
C LEU A 100 19.54 21.32 7.35
N GLY A 101 20.75 20.89 6.95
CA GLY A 101 21.95 21.08 7.77
C GLY A 101 21.83 20.43 9.15
N TYR A 102 22.37 21.09 10.17
CA TYR A 102 22.39 20.60 11.55
C TYR A 102 21.08 20.87 12.31
N PRO A 103 20.75 20.06 13.34
CA PRO A 103 19.74 20.41 14.34
C PRO A 103 20.14 21.68 15.11
N THR A 104 19.13 22.47 15.48
CA THR A 104 19.23 23.71 16.27
C THR A 104 18.28 23.73 17.48
N SER A 105 17.59 22.61 17.72
CA SER A 105 16.84 22.36 18.95
C SER A 105 16.81 20.86 19.28
N ASP A 106 16.38 20.54 20.50
CA ASP A 106 15.88 19.21 20.82
C ASP A 106 14.49 18.97 20.17
N GLU A 107 13.94 17.79 20.40
CA GLU A 107 12.54 17.45 20.06
C GLU A 107 11.57 18.20 20.98
N LEU A 108 10.66 18.99 20.39
CA LEU A 108 9.66 19.81 21.06
C LEU A 108 8.25 19.24 20.81
N VAL A 109 7.35 19.36 21.78
CA VAL A 109 5.92 19.08 21.60
C VAL A 109 5.24 20.26 20.92
N ASN A 110 4.34 20.00 19.97
CA ASN A 110 3.57 21.05 19.31
C ASN A 110 2.46 21.60 20.25
N PRO A 111 2.05 22.88 20.11
CA PRO A 111 0.93 23.49 20.82
C PRO A 111 -0.38 22.68 20.88
N ASP A 112 -0.64 21.81 19.89
CA ASP A 112 -1.82 20.93 19.88
C ASP A 112 -1.71 19.71 20.83
N ASN A 113 -0.52 19.43 21.35
CA ASN A 113 -0.16 18.26 22.16
C ASN A 113 -0.35 16.91 21.45
N ILE A 114 -0.52 16.89 20.12
CA ILE A 114 -0.68 15.68 19.29
C ILE A 114 0.65 15.32 18.63
N GLY A 115 1.29 16.31 18.01
CA GLY A 115 2.53 16.10 17.27
C GLY A 115 3.76 16.69 17.96
N ARG A 116 4.89 16.57 17.27
CA ARG A 116 6.19 17.06 17.71
C ARG A 116 6.92 17.75 16.57
N ARG A 117 7.94 18.56 16.89
CA ARG A 117 8.83 19.19 15.91
C ARG A 117 10.27 19.29 16.41
N GLN A 118 11.20 19.39 15.48
CA GLN A 118 12.61 19.70 15.76
C GLN A 118 13.11 20.72 14.73
N TYR A 119 13.76 21.77 15.21
CA TYR A 119 14.34 22.81 14.36
C TYR A 119 15.72 22.38 13.84
N PHE A 120 15.99 22.73 12.59
CA PHE A 120 17.26 22.55 11.90
C PHE A 120 17.67 23.88 11.23
N GLN A 121 18.91 24.00 10.79
CA GLN A 121 19.43 25.22 10.16
C GLN A 121 18.64 25.64 8.90
N GLY A 122 18.27 24.67 8.06
CA GLY A 122 17.56 24.91 6.79
C GLY A 122 16.03 24.80 6.85
N GLY A 123 15.45 24.39 7.99
CA GLY A 123 14.01 24.14 8.07
C GLY A 123 13.58 23.46 9.37
N THR A 124 12.38 22.90 9.38
CA THR A 124 11.81 22.25 10.57
C THR A 124 11.26 20.88 10.19
N ILE A 125 11.61 19.83 10.94
CA ILE A 125 10.95 18.53 10.83
C ILE A 125 9.76 18.52 11.79
N TYR A 126 8.60 18.04 11.32
CA TYR A 126 7.39 17.81 12.10
C TYR A 126 7.05 16.32 12.10
N TRP A 127 6.49 15.81 13.20
CA TRP A 127 6.07 14.41 13.38
C TRP A 127 4.63 14.31 13.88
N LYS A 128 3.88 13.32 13.36
CA LYS A 128 2.54 12.91 13.79
C LYS A 128 2.30 11.45 13.40
N LEU A 129 1.69 10.67 14.30
CA LEU A 129 1.18 9.31 14.03
C LEU A 129 2.18 8.39 13.28
N ASN A 130 3.42 8.33 13.76
CA ASN A 130 4.53 7.51 13.24
C ASN A 130 5.18 7.96 11.92
N GLU A 131 4.78 9.11 11.35
CA GLU A 131 5.47 9.72 10.21
C GLU A 131 6.05 11.09 10.57
N ALA A 132 7.20 11.42 9.99
CA ALA A 132 7.86 12.72 10.14
C ALA A 132 8.27 13.26 8.76
N TYR A 133 8.13 14.57 8.55
CA TYR A 133 8.38 15.29 7.30
C TYR A 133 8.96 16.68 7.55
N TYR A 134 9.81 17.17 6.64
CA TYR A 134 10.37 18.52 6.73
C TYR A 134 9.62 19.54 5.88
N VAL A 135 9.51 20.76 6.42
CA VAL A 135 9.00 21.94 5.73
C VAL A 135 10.04 23.05 5.89
N ALA A 136 10.42 23.69 4.79
CA ALA A 136 11.48 24.71 4.75
C ALA A 136 11.05 25.98 4.00
N GLY A 137 11.89 27.02 4.13
CA GLY A 137 11.79 28.29 3.40
C GLY A 137 10.39 28.90 3.30
N THR A 138 10.10 29.42 2.11
CA THR A 138 8.84 30.10 1.75
C THR A 138 7.61 29.21 1.92
N ILE A 139 7.73 27.89 1.76
CA ILE A 139 6.60 26.95 1.94
C ILE A 139 6.26 26.82 3.42
N ARG A 140 7.27 26.70 4.29
CA ARG A 140 7.10 26.69 5.75
C ARG A 140 6.50 28.01 6.24
N ASP A 141 7.04 29.12 5.77
CA ASP A 141 6.61 30.44 6.22
C ASP A 141 5.15 30.71 5.77
N LYS A 142 4.78 30.28 4.56
CA LYS A 142 3.40 30.32 4.07
C LYS A 142 2.45 29.40 4.84
N TRP A 143 2.88 28.20 5.21
CA TRP A 143 2.10 27.31 6.08
C TRP A 143 1.86 27.96 7.45
N GLY A 144 2.82 28.74 7.95
CA GLY A 144 2.65 29.57 9.14
C GLY A 144 1.54 30.60 9.03
N GLU A 145 1.40 31.28 7.89
CA GLU A 145 0.25 32.16 7.61
C GLU A 145 -1.09 31.41 7.65
N THR A 146 -1.12 30.12 7.28
CA THR A 146 -2.34 29.29 7.34
C THR A 146 -2.66 28.73 8.74
N GLY A 147 -1.85 29.04 9.75
CA GLY A 147 -2.04 28.59 11.14
C GLY A 147 -1.25 27.35 11.56
N TRP A 148 -0.19 26.98 10.83
CA TRP A 148 0.68 25.83 11.13
C TRP A 148 -0.09 24.50 11.26
N GLU A 149 0.34 23.59 12.15
CA GLU A 149 -0.30 22.30 12.41
C GLU A 149 -1.76 22.40 12.88
N THR A 150 -2.11 23.49 13.57
CA THR A 150 -3.48 23.83 13.98
C THR A 150 -4.31 24.43 12.85
N GLY A 151 -3.66 24.80 11.75
CA GLY A 151 -4.26 25.44 10.58
C GLY A 151 -5.15 24.50 9.78
N TRP A 152 -5.91 25.08 8.86
CA TRP A 152 -6.89 24.33 8.06
C TRP A 152 -6.25 23.27 7.14
N LEU A 153 -4.96 23.39 6.82
CA LEU A 153 -4.16 22.39 6.10
C LEU A 153 -3.78 21.16 6.93
N GLY A 154 -3.64 21.30 8.25
CA GLY A 154 -3.11 20.27 9.15
C GLY A 154 -1.59 20.05 9.02
N TYR A 155 -1.12 18.84 9.35
CA TYR A 155 0.29 18.47 9.36
C TYR A 155 0.86 18.19 7.97
N PRO A 156 2.17 18.35 7.74
CA PRO A 156 2.82 17.90 6.52
C PRO A 156 2.74 16.38 6.36
N THR A 157 2.50 15.93 5.14
CA THR A 157 2.42 14.53 4.69
C THR A 157 3.43 14.20 3.58
N SER A 158 4.26 15.17 3.20
CA SER A 158 5.45 14.96 2.37
C SER A 158 6.58 15.88 2.80
N ASP A 159 7.81 15.50 2.46
CA ASP A 159 8.94 16.41 2.40
C ASP A 159 8.76 17.43 1.27
N GLU A 160 9.53 18.52 1.33
CA GLU A 160 9.60 19.51 0.27
C GLU A 160 10.24 18.89 -0.98
N THR A 161 9.41 18.63 -1.98
CA THR A 161 9.75 17.89 -3.20
C THR A 161 9.80 18.84 -4.39
N LYS A 162 10.66 18.57 -5.38
CA LYS A 162 10.64 19.32 -6.65
C LYS A 162 9.37 18.99 -7.45
N THR A 163 8.87 19.99 -8.16
CA THR A 163 7.83 19.85 -9.18
C THR A 163 8.29 19.03 -10.40
N ALA A 164 7.34 18.57 -11.21
CA ALA A 164 7.61 17.72 -12.38
C ALA A 164 8.39 18.44 -13.49
N ASP A 165 8.23 19.76 -13.61
CA ASP A 165 9.01 20.64 -14.50
C ASP A 165 10.43 20.96 -13.95
N GLY A 166 10.70 20.64 -12.68
CA GLY A 166 11.94 20.96 -11.97
C GLY A 166 12.15 22.43 -11.58
N VAL A 167 11.18 23.32 -11.83
CA VAL A 167 11.30 24.78 -11.60
C VAL A 167 10.94 25.17 -10.16
N GLY A 168 9.85 24.62 -9.65
CA GLY A 168 9.29 24.91 -8.35
C GLY A 168 9.47 23.79 -7.34
N ARG A 169 8.73 23.90 -6.22
CA ARG A 169 8.74 22.95 -5.11
C ARG A 169 7.36 22.87 -4.44
N PHE A 170 7.09 21.79 -3.71
CA PHE A 170 5.86 21.66 -2.93
C PHE A 170 6.03 20.80 -1.66
N ASN A 171 5.22 21.11 -0.63
CA ASN A 171 4.91 20.18 0.48
C ASN A 171 3.42 19.85 0.43
N ARG A 172 3.07 18.59 0.68
CA ARG A 172 1.68 18.18 0.95
C ARG A 172 1.39 18.17 2.44
N PHE A 173 0.12 18.36 2.77
CA PHE A 173 -0.41 18.42 4.13
C PHE A 173 -1.62 17.48 4.28
N ASP A 174 -2.17 17.32 5.49
CA ASP A 174 -3.34 16.46 5.76
C ASP A 174 -4.53 16.77 4.84
N LYS A 175 -4.74 18.04 4.48
CA LYS A 175 -5.96 18.53 3.79
C LYS A 175 -5.67 19.38 2.53
N GLY A 176 -4.44 19.41 2.04
CA GLY A 176 -4.07 20.21 0.86
C GLY A 176 -2.60 20.11 0.47
N VAL A 177 -2.13 21.06 -0.35
CA VAL A 177 -0.72 21.19 -0.77
C VAL A 177 -0.33 22.66 -0.80
N ILE A 178 0.94 22.98 -0.51
CA ILE A 178 1.50 24.31 -0.80
C ILE A 178 2.53 24.13 -1.90
N TYR A 179 2.36 24.86 -3.00
CA TYR A 179 3.31 24.96 -4.10
C TYR A 179 4.04 26.30 -4.05
N TRP A 180 5.31 26.29 -4.42
CA TRP A 180 6.15 27.46 -4.59
C TRP A 180 6.84 27.46 -5.96
N SER A 181 6.93 28.64 -6.59
CA SER A 181 7.87 28.88 -7.69
C SER A 181 8.61 30.21 -7.52
N PRO A 182 9.77 30.40 -8.18
CA PRO A 182 10.49 31.68 -8.18
C PRO A 182 9.66 32.86 -8.71
N ASN A 183 8.68 32.60 -9.59
CA ASN A 183 7.89 33.62 -10.27
C ASN A 183 6.54 33.93 -9.59
N THR A 184 6.08 33.05 -8.70
CA THR A 184 4.73 33.15 -8.09
C THR A 184 4.76 33.27 -6.57
N GLY A 185 5.85 32.87 -5.89
CA GLY A 185 5.83 32.71 -4.44
C GLY A 185 5.12 31.42 -4.01
N ALA A 186 4.80 31.30 -2.72
CA ALA A 186 4.22 30.10 -2.13
C ALA A 186 2.71 30.28 -1.90
N HIS A 187 1.90 29.34 -2.38
CA HIS A 187 0.44 29.37 -2.27
C HIS A 187 -0.14 28.00 -1.90
N PRO A 188 -1.11 27.95 -0.96
CA PRO A 188 -1.88 26.76 -0.65
C PRO A 188 -2.94 26.50 -1.74
N VAL A 189 -3.05 25.26 -2.21
CA VAL A 189 -4.10 24.77 -3.10
C VAL A 189 -4.76 23.57 -2.42
N ALA A 190 -6.09 23.54 -2.35
CA ALA A 190 -6.79 22.51 -1.58
C ALA A 190 -8.16 22.14 -2.15
N GLY A 191 -8.71 21.03 -1.63
CA GLY A 191 -10.09 20.60 -1.85
C GLY A 191 -10.50 20.61 -3.33
N LEU A 192 -11.57 21.33 -3.63
CA LEU A 192 -12.17 21.39 -4.97
C LEU A 192 -11.21 21.98 -6.01
N ILE A 193 -10.45 23.02 -5.66
CA ILE A 193 -9.49 23.66 -6.58
C ILE A 193 -8.29 22.73 -6.85
N GLN A 194 -7.83 21.99 -5.84
CA GLN A 194 -6.74 21.02 -6.00
C GLN A 194 -7.12 19.82 -6.87
N VAL A 195 -8.35 19.31 -6.73
CA VAL A 195 -8.87 18.22 -7.58
C VAL A 195 -8.99 18.67 -9.03
N GLU A 196 -9.57 19.85 -9.24
CA GLU A 196 -9.70 20.52 -10.54
C GLU A 196 -8.33 20.73 -11.22
N TRP A 197 -7.41 21.41 -10.54
CA TRP A 197 -6.05 21.67 -11.05
C TRP A 197 -5.27 20.37 -11.33
N GLY A 198 -5.45 19.34 -10.50
CA GLY A 198 -4.83 18.04 -10.68
C GLY A 198 -5.34 17.26 -11.90
N SER A 199 -6.61 17.42 -12.25
CA SER A 199 -7.18 16.82 -13.46
C SER A 199 -6.54 17.36 -14.75
N GLU A 200 -6.11 18.62 -14.73
CA GLU A 200 -5.47 19.30 -15.86
C GLU A 200 -3.93 19.28 -15.77
N GLN A 201 -3.36 18.32 -15.02
CA GLN A 201 -1.91 18.04 -14.86
C GLN A 201 -1.09 19.03 -13.98
N TYR A 202 -1.73 19.67 -12.99
CA TYR A 202 -1.07 20.51 -11.99
C TYR A 202 -0.18 21.61 -12.61
N GLU A 203 1.04 21.81 -12.11
CA GLU A 203 1.94 22.90 -12.50
C GLU A 203 2.52 22.75 -13.91
N ALA A 204 2.62 21.52 -14.42
CA ALA A 204 2.99 21.22 -15.80
C ALA A 204 1.79 21.37 -16.77
N GLY A 205 0.59 21.59 -16.20
CA GLY A 205 -0.68 21.66 -16.90
C GLY A 205 -1.02 23.02 -17.51
N MET A 206 -2.20 23.11 -18.12
CA MET A 206 -2.63 24.33 -18.85
C MET A 206 -2.73 25.57 -17.96
N TYR A 207 -2.92 25.41 -16.65
CA TYR A 207 -3.02 26.52 -15.68
C TYR A 207 -1.66 27.05 -15.19
N GLY A 208 -0.61 26.23 -15.21
CA GLY A 208 0.66 26.55 -14.54
C GLY A 208 0.55 26.57 -13.01
N TYR A 209 1.45 27.31 -12.36
CA TYR A 209 1.49 27.46 -10.90
C TYR A 209 0.37 28.37 -10.36
N PRO A 210 -0.08 28.17 -9.10
CA PRO A 210 -0.92 29.14 -8.41
C PRO A 210 -0.20 30.49 -8.24
N THR A 211 -0.96 31.59 -8.38
CA THR A 211 -0.51 32.99 -8.24
C THR A 211 -1.31 33.79 -7.20
N SER A 212 -2.31 33.16 -6.58
CA SER A 212 -2.99 33.66 -5.39
C SER A 212 -3.26 32.51 -4.43
N ASP A 213 -3.67 32.85 -3.20
CA ASP A 213 -4.38 31.91 -2.33
C ASP A 213 -5.83 31.73 -2.82
N GLU A 214 -6.53 30.71 -2.31
CA GLU A 214 -7.98 30.55 -2.51
C GLU A 214 -8.76 31.69 -1.83
N ARG A 215 -9.68 32.33 -2.56
CA ARG A 215 -10.52 33.44 -2.07
C ARG A 215 -12.00 33.25 -2.40
N SER A 216 -12.87 33.98 -1.70
CA SER A 216 -14.30 34.07 -2.07
C SER A 216 -14.48 34.76 -3.42
N ALA A 217 -15.38 34.23 -4.24
CA ALA A 217 -15.64 34.72 -5.59
C ALA A 217 -17.02 35.41 -5.72
N GLY A 218 -17.75 35.53 -4.61
CA GLY A 218 -19.15 35.97 -4.55
C GLY A 218 -20.14 34.80 -4.72
N GLY A 219 -21.25 34.86 -3.96
CA GLY A 219 -22.18 33.74 -3.81
C GLY A 219 -21.50 32.50 -3.19
N SER A 220 -22.13 31.33 -3.34
CA SER A 220 -21.57 30.05 -2.90
C SER A 220 -20.45 29.55 -3.85
N SER A 221 -19.36 30.32 -3.98
CA SER A 221 -18.20 29.92 -4.79
C SER A 221 -16.89 30.56 -4.33
N ARG A 222 -15.80 29.81 -4.52
CA ARG A 222 -14.41 30.25 -4.30
C ARG A 222 -13.61 30.15 -5.60
N GLU A 223 -12.54 30.93 -5.69
CA GLU A 223 -11.64 30.97 -6.84
C GLU A 223 -10.18 31.11 -6.41
N GLN A 224 -9.27 30.71 -7.29
CA GLN A 224 -7.84 30.88 -7.14
C GLN A 224 -7.22 31.20 -8.51
N ASP A 225 -6.34 32.19 -8.56
CA ASP A 225 -5.59 32.53 -9.77
C ASP A 225 -4.37 31.62 -9.93
N PHE A 226 -4.06 31.30 -11.18
CA PHE A 226 -2.89 30.57 -11.63
C PHE A 226 -2.20 31.36 -12.76
N GLN A 227 -0.98 31.00 -13.13
CA GLN A 227 -0.18 31.73 -14.13
C GLN A 227 -0.91 31.96 -15.45
N ASN A 228 -1.65 30.95 -15.94
CA ASN A 228 -2.26 30.93 -17.26
C ASN A 228 -3.80 30.95 -17.21
N GLY A 229 -4.42 31.15 -16.04
CA GLY A 229 -5.88 31.14 -15.92
C GLY A 229 -6.38 31.21 -14.48
N ARG A 230 -7.67 30.96 -14.30
CA ARG A 230 -8.34 30.92 -12.99
C ARG A 230 -9.17 29.65 -12.87
N ILE A 231 -9.11 29.04 -11.70
CA ILE A 231 -10.06 28.00 -11.30
C ILE A 231 -11.11 28.62 -10.38
N ARG A 232 -12.39 28.35 -10.65
CA ARG A 232 -13.53 28.78 -9.82
C ARG A 232 -14.50 27.63 -9.60
N VAL A 233 -14.79 27.36 -8.34
CA VAL A 233 -15.52 26.18 -7.85
C VAL A 233 -16.65 26.59 -6.91
N PRO A 234 -17.75 25.82 -6.79
CA PRO A 234 -18.76 26.08 -5.78
C PRO A 234 -18.19 25.86 -4.36
N THR A 235 -18.68 26.60 -3.36
CA THR A 235 -18.46 26.20 -1.97
C THR A 235 -19.35 24.98 -1.66
N PRO A 236 -18.86 23.98 -0.91
CA PRO A 236 -19.71 22.92 -0.41
C PRO A 236 -20.78 23.51 0.52
N VAL A 237 -22.06 23.42 0.11
CA VAL A 237 -23.20 23.76 0.96
C VAL A 237 -23.49 22.61 1.91
N ASN A 238 -22.71 22.54 2.99
CA ASN A 238 -22.97 21.63 4.10
C ASN A 238 -24.25 22.08 4.83
N GLY A 239 -25.30 21.25 4.78
CA GLY A 239 -26.51 21.46 5.56
C GLY A 239 -26.28 21.11 7.03
N GLY A 240 -25.83 22.07 7.84
CA GLY A 240 -25.63 21.89 9.28
C GLY A 240 -24.77 22.98 9.91
N SER A 241 -25.36 23.77 10.80
CA SER A 241 -24.76 24.94 11.44
C SER A 241 -23.50 24.66 12.28
N GLY A 242 -22.43 25.39 11.99
CA GLY A 242 -21.29 25.70 12.85
C GLY A 242 -20.80 27.11 12.49
N PRO A 243 -20.41 27.96 13.45
CA PRO A 243 -20.56 29.41 13.29
C PRO A 243 -19.56 30.09 12.34
N ASP A 244 -20.03 31.14 11.68
CA ASP A 244 -19.18 32.15 11.05
C ASP A 244 -18.48 33.00 12.14
N GLU A 245 -17.15 32.96 12.18
CA GLU A 245 -16.34 33.85 13.02
C GLU A 245 -16.15 35.22 12.35
N ASP A 246 -17.18 36.08 12.35
CA ASP A 246 -16.99 37.54 12.18
C ASP A 246 -18.20 38.38 12.64
N ALA A 247 -18.44 38.44 13.97
CA ALA A 247 -19.42 39.36 14.57
C ALA A 247 -19.09 39.70 16.05
N ILE A 248 -18.31 40.76 16.27
CA ILE A 248 -17.96 41.24 17.63
C ILE A 248 -18.73 42.53 17.99
N THR A 249 -19.28 42.54 19.21
CA THR A 249 -19.92 43.65 19.98
C THR A 249 -21.29 44.22 19.55
N GLY A 250 -22.26 44.18 20.49
CA GLY A 250 -23.52 44.95 20.46
C GLY A 250 -24.70 44.28 21.22
N PRO A 251 -25.11 44.76 22.41
CA PRO A 251 -26.20 44.12 23.21
C PRO A 251 -27.54 44.90 23.22
N VAL A 252 -28.59 44.24 23.77
CA VAL A 252 -29.98 44.73 24.03
C VAL A 252 -30.89 44.78 22.77
N GLY A 253 -32.17 44.38 22.77
CA GLY A 253 -33.07 43.87 23.83
C GLY A 253 -34.35 43.18 23.28
N PRO A 254 -35.37 42.83 24.10
CA PRO A 254 -36.40 41.83 23.75
C PRO A 254 -37.82 42.36 23.39
N GLY A 255 -38.57 41.55 22.62
CA GLY A 255 -40.01 41.69 22.30
C GLY A 255 -40.32 41.40 20.81
N GLY A 256 -41.51 40.98 20.37
CA GLY A 256 -42.71 40.53 21.11
C GLY A 256 -43.98 40.50 20.22
N ASN A 257 -44.84 39.48 20.44
CA ASN A 257 -46.30 39.42 20.14
C ASN A 257 -46.84 39.18 18.70
N ASP A 258 -47.77 38.21 18.64
CA ASP A 258 -49.10 38.17 17.98
C ASP A 258 -49.32 38.51 16.48
N TYR A 259 -50.09 37.67 15.76
CA TYR A 259 -51.55 37.87 15.60
C TYR A 259 -52.32 36.67 14.97
N THR A 260 -53.63 36.64 15.25
CA THR A 260 -54.69 35.62 15.08
C THR A 260 -55.01 35.02 13.69
N GLY A 261 -55.69 33.85 13.65
CA GLY A 261 -56.49 33.32 12.52
C GLY A 261 -57.91 33.96 12.42
N PRO A 262 -59.03 33.25 12.08
CA PRO A 262 -59.24 31.80 11.82
C PRO A 262 -60.31 31.44 10.70
N SER A 263 -60.81 30.18 10.67
CA SER A 263 -61.95 29.62 9.85
C SER A 263 -61.60 29.16 8.41
N GLY A 264 -62.16 28.11 7.76
CA GLY A 264 -63.18 27.05 8.05
C GLY A 264 -63.39 26.15 6.79
N VAL A 265 -64.27 25.13 6.64
CA VAL A 265 -65.14 24.31 7.53
C VAL A 265 -65.73 23.06 6.76
N ASN A 266 -65.78 21.87 7.39
CA ASN A 266 -66.60 20.63 7.13
C ASN A 266 -66.69 19.85 5.77
N ARG A 267 -66.42 18.51 5.86
CA ARG A 267 -67.13 17.33 5.23
C ARG A 267 -67.06 17.15 3.68
N THR A 268 -67.08 15.99 3.01
CA THR A 268 -67.09 14.51 3.28
C THR A 268 -66.77 13.78 1.94
N GLY A 269 -66.46 12.47 1.79
CA GLY A 269 -66.30 11.33 2.72
C GLY A 269 -66.35 9.94 2.00
N SER A 270 -65.78 8.88 2.60
CA SER A 270 -65.83 7.43 2.25
C SER A 270 -65.39 6.88 0.87
N GLY A 271 -64.60 5.78 0.85
CA GLY A 271 -64.86 4.65 -0.08
C GLY A 271 -63.70 3.96 -0.85
N ALA A 272 -63.15 2.86 -0.29
CA ALA A 272 -62.57 1.68 -0.98
C ALA A 272 -61.29 1.78 -1.89
N ARG A 273 -60.68 0.60 -2.12
CA ARG A 273 -59.59 0.23 -3.06
C ARG A 273 -60.10 -0.94 -3.95
N PRO A 274 -59.35 -1.59 -4.89
CA PRO A 274 -58.00 -1.32 -5.45
C PRO A 274 -57.91 -1.38 -7.01
N GLY A 275 -56.73 -1.09 -7.61
CA GLY A 275 -56.42 -1.60 -8.97
C GLY A 275 -55.32 -0.89 -9.79
N THR A 276 -54.52 -1.70 -10.51
CA THR A 276 -53.86 -1.46 -11.82
C THR A 276 -52.99 -0.22 -12.10
N THR A 277 -51.67 -0.45 -12.04
CA THR A 277 -50.65 -0.20 -13.10
C THR A 277 -50.54 1.14 -13.85
N LEU A 278 -49.40 1.82 -13.60
CA LEU A 278 -48.36 2.22 -14.57
C LEU A 278 -48.72 3.03 -15.85
N ASN A 279 -48.14 4.24 -15.85
CA ASN A 279 -47.46 4.95 -16.96
C ASN A 279 -48.23 5.93 -17.88
N GLU A 280 -47.42 6.81 -18.50
CA GLU A 280 -47.75 7.82 -19.54
C GLU A 280 -48.73 8.96 -19.19
N HIS A 281 -48.21 10.09 -18.65
CA HIS A 281 -48.31 11.40 -19.33
C HIS A 281 -47.46 12.51 -18.67
N CYS A 282 -46.32 12.84 -19.28
CA CYS A 282 -45.66 14.15 -19.14
C CYS A 282 -44.79 14.42 -20.38
N ARG A 283 -45.45 14.71 -21.51
CA ARG A 283 -44.77 14.94 -22.80
C ARG A 283 -45.49 16.01 -23.63
N LYS A 284 -45.00 17.25 -23.55
CA LYS A 284 -44.94 18.26 -24.63
C LYS A 284 -44.09 19.46 -24.16
N GLN A 285 -43.52 20.18 -25.11
CA GLN A 285 -42.54 21.26 -24.90
C GLN A 285 -43.19 22.64 -25.13
N THR A 286 -42.37 23.71 -25.02
CA THR A 286 -42.62 25.10 -25.47
C THR A 286 -43.62 25.90 -24.60
N GLU A 287 -43.44 27.19 -24.27
CA GLU A 287 -42.52 28.26 -24.73
C GLU A 287 -41.96 29.13 -23.57
N PHE A 288 -41.08 30.09 -23.89
CA PHE A 288 -40.70 31.29 -23.11
C PHE A 288 -41.47 32.52 -23.65
N PRO A 289 -41.43 33.75 -23.06
CA PRO A 289 -41.31 34.17 -21.65
C PRO A 289 -42.32 35.30 -21.24
N THR A 290 -42.48 35.63 -19.94
CA THR A 290 -43.09 36.92 -19.50
C THR A 290 -42.46 37.57 -18.26
N SER A 291 -41.97 38.80 -18.46
CA SER A 291 -41.86 40.00 -17.62
C SER A 291 -41.87 40.07 -16.07
N ASP A 292 -42.38 39.15 -15.26
CA ASP A 292 -42.67 39.41 -13.82
C ASP A 292 -41.90 38.57 -12.77
N GLY A 293 -41.13 37.58 -13.20
CA GLY A 293 -39.87 37.23 -12.53
C GLY A 293 -39.94 36.66 -11.10
N THR A 294 -40.95 35.87 -10.75
CA THR A 294 -40.95 35.08 -9.49
C THR A 294 -41.27 33.60 -9.74
N LEU A 295 -40.36 32.71 -9.35
CA LEU A 295 -40.57 31.26 -9.35
C LEU A 295 -40.39 30.70 -7.93
N TYR A 296 -41.50 30.56 -7.21
CA TYR A 296 -41.66 29.48 -6.23
C TYR A 296 -42.45 28.36 -6.92
N GLY A 297 -42.09 27.08 -6.86
CA GLY A 297 -41.03 26.47 -6.06
C GLY A 297 -41.59 25.29 -5.28
N CYS A 298 -41.63 24.10 -5.88
CA CYS A 298 -42.06 22.87 -5.21
C CYS A 298 -41.00 22.39 -4.23
N ALA A 299 -40.91 23.05 -3.08
CA ALA A 299 -39.98 22.73 -2.01
C ALA A 299 -40.55 21.68 -1.05
N SER A 300 -39.76 20.61 -0.86
CA SER A 300 -39.60 19.82 0.38
C SER A 300 -40.82 19.35 1.19
N ALA A 301 -40.96 18.02 1.29
CA ALA A 301 -41.33 17.35 2.55
C ALA A 301 -40.81 15.89 2.58
N ALA A 302 -40.28 15.48 3.74
CA ALA A 302 -40.10 14.06 4.14
C ALA A 302 -40.97 13.84 5.40
N TYR A 303 -41.45 12.63 5.73
CA TYR A 303 -40.69 11.57 6.44
C TYR A 303 -41.49 10.25 6.54
N LEU A 304 -40.81 9.19 7.02
CA LEU A 304 -41.19 7.85 7.54
C LEU A 304 -42.66 7.63 8.06
N TYR A 305 -43.24 6.40 8.12
CA TYR A 305 -42.72 5.20 8.81
C TYR A 305 -43.31 3.82 8.37
N ASN A 306 -42.60 2.76 8.78
CA ASN A 306 -42.77 1.30 8.63
C ASN A 306 -44.15 0.67 8.95
N SER A 307 -44.53 -0.42 8.27
CA SER A 307 -45.13 -1.60 8.93
C SER A 307 -45.07 -2.93 8.15
N GLY A 308 -44.42 -3.96 8.73
CA GLY A 308 -44.96 -5.33 8.80
C GLY A 308 -44.49 -6.41 7.80
N VAL A 309 -43.49 -7.20 8.21
CA VAL A 309 -43.51 -8.69 8.12
C VAL A 309 -42.90 -9.21 9.43
N ASP A 310 -43.46 -10.29 9.98
CA ASP A 310 -42.92 -10.98 11.17
C ASP A 310 -42.29 -12.35 10.85
N THR A 311 -41.38 -12.78 11.72
CA THR A 311 -40.68 -14.09 11.83
C THR A 311 -40.81 -15.14 10.70
N ARG A 312 -39.66 -15.60 10.16
CA ARG A 312 -39.02 -16.91 10.52
C ARG A 312 -37.82 -17.31 9.65
N SER A 313 -36.67 -16.71 9.92
CA SER A 313 -35.38 -17.41 10.03
C SER A 313 -34.36 -16.41 10.61
N ALA A 314 -33.38 -16.89 11.37
CA ALA A 314 -32.37 -15.99 11.92
C ALA A 314 -31.50 -15.45 10.77
N PRO A 315 -31.30 -14.13 10.65
CA PRO A 315 -30.29 -13.63 9.73
C PRO A 315 -28.92 -14.17 10.18
N PRO A 316 -28.03 -14.58 9.26
CA PRO A 316 -26.61 -14.67 9.60
C PRO A 316 -26.17 -13.30 10.14
N THR A 317 -25.34 -13.31 11.18
CA THR A 317 -24.88 -12.10 11.87
C THR A 317 -24.39 -11.05 10.88
N LEU A 318 -24.79 -9.79 11.09
CA LEU A 318 -24.35 -8.62 10.33
C LEU A 318 -22.89 -8.77 9.90
N SER A 319 -22.66 -8.90 8.58
CA SER A 319 -21.31 -8.94 8.03
C SER A 319 -20.56 -7.70 8.50
N PRO A 320 -19.39 -7.84 9.15
CA PRO A 320 -18.59 -6.68 9.52
C PRO A 320 -18.17 -5.93 8.25
N PRO A 321 -17.85 -4.62 8.34
CA PRO A 321 -17.19 -3.93 7.22
C PRO A 321 -15.97 -4.75 6.80
N ILE A 322 -15.89 -5.11 5.52
CA ILE A 322 -14.89 -6.06 4.99
C ILE A 322 -13.49 -5.69 5.48
N SER A 323 -12.95 -6.50 6.39
CA SER A 323 -11.58 -6.36 6.88
C SER A 323 -10.65 -6.83 5.76
N LEU A 324 -9.88 -5.89 5.22
CA LEU A 324 -8.90 -6.17 4.17
C LEU A 324 -7.70 -6.90 4.77
N GLN A 325 -6.93 -7.62 3.96
CA GLN A 325 -5.64 -8.14 4.38
C GLN A 325 -4.66 -6.95 4.58
N PRO A 326 -3.78 -6.97 5.61
CA PRO A 326 -2.82 -5.89 5.85
C PRO A 326 -1.88 -5.56 4.67
N GLY A 327 -1.70 -6.50 3.73
CA GLY A 327 -0.98 -6.26 2.48
C GLY A 327 -1.66 -5.25 1.54
N CYS A 328 -2.99 -5.15 1.56
CA CYS A 328 -3.74 -4.16 0.80
C CYS A 328 -3.51 -2.74 1.35
N ASP A 329 -3.50 -2.59 2.68
CA ASP A 329 -3.24 -1.30 3.33
C ASP A 329 -1.78 -0.86 3.18
N ALA A 330 -0.81 -1.79 3.23
CA ALA A 330 0.59 -1.48 2.96
C ALA A 330 0.83 -1.05 1.49
N ASP A 331 0.22 -1.75 0.53
CA ASP A 331 0.20 -1.38 -0.89
C ASP A 331 -0.46 -0.01 -1.11
N TYR A 332 -1.57 0.26 -0.42
CA TYR A 332 -2.22 1.58 -0.41
C TYR A 332 -1.30 2.69 0.07
N GLN A 333 -0.70 2.59 1.26
CA GLN A 333 0.13 3.69 1.77
C GLN A 333 1.32 3.98 0.83
N LYS A 334 1.94 2.92 0.26
CA LYS A 334 2.99 3.09 -0.74
C LYS A 334 2.46 3.79 -2.01
N LYS A 335 1.34 3.33 -2.60
CA LYS A 335 0.78 3.93 -3.82
C LYS A 335 0.25 5.34 -3.60
N ARG A 336 -0.35 5.60 -2.44
CA ARG A 336 -0.73 6.94 -2.00
C ARG A 336 0.51 7.82 -1.96
N SER A 337 1.61 7.37 -1.36
CA SER A 337 2.89 8.09 -1.40
C SER A 337 3.40 8.33 -2.83
N ASP A 338 3.36 7.33 -3.73
CA ASP A 338 3.82 7.47 -5.12
C ASP A 338 2.92 8.39 -5.97
N TYR A 339 1.60 8.32 -5.82
CA TYR A 339 0.62 9.19 -6.48
C TYR A 339 0.72 10.63 -5.98
N LEU A 340 0.81 10.81 -4.66
CA LEU A 340 1.07 12.12 -4.05
C LEU A 340 2.45 12.68 -4.45
N ALA A 341 3.45 11.82 -4.68
CA ALA A 341 4.74 12.22 -5.24
C ALA A 341 4.75 12.41 -6.78
N GLY A 342 3.59 12.36 -7.45
CA GLY A 342 3.45 12.63 -8.89
C GLY A 342 4.06 11.56 -9.80
N ARG A 343 4.25 10.33 -9.32
CA ARG A 343 5.03 9.28 -10.02
C ARG A 343 4.21 8.34 -10.89
N THR A 344 2.88 8.48 -10.93
CA THR A 344 1.98 7.53 -11.63
C THR A 344 0.81 8.25 -12.33
N ASN A 345 0.65 7.98 -13.64
CA ASN A 345 -0.25 8.73 -14.53
C ASN A 345 -1.40 7.83 -15.03
N ASN A 346 -2.05 7.12 -14.10
CA ASN A 346 -2.78 5.84 -14.28
C ASN A 346 -1.86 4.64 -14.55
N LEU A 347 -1.96 3.64 -13.67
CA LEU A 347 -1.84 2.21 -13.99
C LEU A 347 -2.21 1.42 -12.72
N ALA A 348 -3.07 0.41 -12.84
CA ALA A 348 -3.42 -0.47 -11.72
C ALA A 348 -2.27 -1.45 -11.43
N ILE A 349 -1.27 -0.99 -10.67
CA ILE A 349 -0.13 -1.82 -10.24
C ILE A 349 -0.62 -2.83 -9.20
N TRP A 350 -0.94 -4.06 -9.60
CA TRP A 350 -1.30 -5.08 -8.63
C TRP A 350 -0.09 -5.51 -7.79
N THR A 351 -0.29 -5.60 -6.48
CA THR A 351 0.63 -6.28 -5.56
C THR A 351 0.05 -7.66 -5.29
N PHE A 352 0.77 -8.72 -5.68
CA PHE A 352 0.25 -10.08 -5.67
C PHE A 352 1.35 -11.13 -5.44
N ASP A 353 0.96 -12.26 -4.85
CA ASP A 353 1.72 -13.50 -4.76
C ASP A 353 1.05 -14.60 -5.63
N ARG A 354 1.16 -15.88 -5.26
CA ARG A 354 0.59 -17.01 -6.01
C ARG A 354 -0.92 -17.21 -5.75
N LEU A 355 -1.42 -16.81 -4.59
CA LEU A 355 -2.79 -17.03 -4.10
C LEU A 355 -3.54 -15.71 -3.79
N TYR A 356 -2.84 -14.62 -3.47
CA TYR A 356 -3.46 -13.33 -3.14
C TYR A 356 -3.03 -12.23 -4.12
N ALA A 357 -3.97 -11.36 -4.50
CA ALA A 357 -3.70 -10.14 -5.25
C ALA A 357 -4.52 -8.97 -4.74
N CYS A 358 -3.87 -7.85 -4.44
CA CYS A 358 -4.49 -6.58 -4.11
C CYS A 358 -4.18 -5.49 -5.14
N ALA A 359 -5.16 -4.61 -5.36
CA ALA A 359 -4.93 -3.31 -5.97
C ALA A 359 -5.76 -2.25 -5.26
N VAL A 360 -5.10 -1.16 -4.91
CA VAL A 360 -5.75 0.09 -4.55
C VAL A 360 -5.46 1.13 -5.63
N ASN A 361 -6.48 1.89 -6.01
CA ASN A 361 -6.47 2.90 -7.07
C ASN A 361 -7.20 4.17 -6.59
N PRO A 362 -6.58 5.37 -6.67
CA PRO A 362 -7.29 6.63 -6.43
C PRO A 362 -8.24 6.92 -7.62
N ILE A 363 -9.49 7.25 -7.32
CA ILE A 363 -10.53 7.53 -8.31
C ILE A 363 -11.07 8.93 -8.09
N GLY A 364 -10.84 9.81 -9.07
CA GLY A 364 -11.44 11.13 -9.16
C GLY A 364 -12.27 11.26 -10.44
N ALA A 365 -13.46 11.85 -10.34
CA ALA A 365 -14.27 12.25 -11.47
C ALA A 365 -14.82 13.66 -11.25
N VAL A 366 -14.71 14.53 -12.27
CA VAL A 366 -15.15 15.93 -12.23
C VAL A 366 -16.10 16.18 -13.40
N ILE A 367 -17.25 16.80 -13.13
CA ILE A 367 -18.29 17.12 -14.10
C ILE A 367 -18.33 18.64 -14.30
N ARG A 368 -18.19 19.07 -15.55
CA ARG A 368 -18.15 20.48 -15.97
C ARG A 368 -19.43 20.87 -16.74
N THR A 369 -19.79 22.15 -16.73
CA THR A 369 -20.67 22.73 -17.77
C THR A 369 -19.93 22.86 -19.10
N ASP A 370 -20.67 23.17 -20.16
CA ASP A 370 -20.14 23.68 -21.44
C ASP A 370 -19.28 24.95 -21.28
N GLN A 371 -19.55 25.76 -20.27
CA GLN A 371 -18.74 26.91 -19.83
C GLN A 371 -17.59 26.54 -18.86
N GLY A 372 -17.24 25.26 -18.73
CA GLY A 372 -16.11 24.76 -17.93
C GLY A 372 -16.30 24.72 -16.41
N LYS A 373 -17.35 25.34 -15.87
CA LYS A 373 -17.64 25.40 -14.43
C LYS A 373 -17.93 24.01 -13.87
N VAL A 374 -17.25 23.61 -12.80
CA VAL A 374 -17.54 22.36 -12.07
C VAL A 374 -18.94 22.42 -11.45
N THR A 375 -19.76 21.41 -11.71
CA THR A 375 -21.12 21.24 -11.16
C THR A 375 -21.21 20.08 -10.17
N ALA A 376 -20.39 19.05 -10.34
CA ALA A 376 -20.31 17.91 -9.44
C ALA A 376 -18.91 17.27 -9.52
N TYR A 377 -18.49 16.62 -8.44
CA TYR A 377 -17.27 15.78 -8.41
C TYR A 377 -17.39 14.69 -7.35
N VAL A 378 -16.63 13.62 -7.54
CA VAL A 378 -16.38 12.59 -6.53
C VAL A 378 -14.89 12.24 -6.53
N ASN A 379 -14.32 12.10 -5.34
CA ASN A 379 -12.97 11.59 -5.11
C ASN A 379 -13.01 10.48 -4.05
N GLY A 380 -12.24 9.42 -4.24
CA GLY A 380 -12.16 8.32 -3.30
C GLY A 380 -11.13 7.24 -3.64
N LYS A 381 -11.09 6.21 -2.81
CA LYS A 381 -10.16 5.08 -2.88
C LYS A 381 -10.92 3.83 -3.33
N LEU A 382 -10.58 3.28 -4.51
CA LEU A 382 -11.10 2.00 -4.98
C LEU A 382 -10.14 0.88 -4.59
N GLU A 383 -10.65 -0.10 -3.87
CA GLU A 383 -9.91 -1.16 -3.20
C GLU A 383 -10.40 -2.51 -3.72
N GLN A 384 -9.47 -3.38 -4.10
CA GLN A 384 -9.75 -4.63 -4.79
C GLN A 384 -8.88 -5.75 -4.21
N GLU A 385 -9.50 -6.84 -3.75
CA GLU A 385 -8.80 -8.07 -3.32
C GLU A 385 -9.31 -9.26 -4.12
N LEU A 386 -8.44 -9.94 -4.87
CA LEU A 386 -8.68 -11.31 -5.36
C LEU A 386 -7.95 -12.28 -4.44
N ILE A 387 -8.70 -13.24 -3.89
CA ILE A 387 -8.18 -14.28 -2.99
C ILE A 387 -8.50 -15.64 -3.59
N THR A 388 -7.48 -16.39 -4.00
CA THR A 388 -7.63 -17.80 -4.36
C THR A 388 -7.18 -18.69 -3.21
N HIS A 389 -7.77 -19.87 -3.13
CA HIS A 389 -7.54 -20.84 -2.07
C HIS A 389 -6.91 -22.10 -2.65
N TYR A 390 -6.00 -22.73 -1.92
CA TYR A 390 -5.43 -24.03 -2.32
C TYR A 390 -6.34 -25.19 -1.90
N ASP A 391 -7.06 -24.99 -0.79
CA ASP A 391 -7.95 -25.91 -0.08
C ASP A 391 -9.43 -25.73 -0.44
N SER A 392 -9.75 -24.81 -1.34
CA SER A 392 -11.11 -24.58 -1.86
C SER A 392 -11.10 -24.36 -3.38
N PRO A 393 -12.05 -24.93 -4.14
CA PRO A 393 -12.21 -24.65 -5.57
C PRO A 393 -12.74 -23.22 -5.82
N LYS A 394 -13.41 -22.62 -4.83
CA LYS A 394 -13.98 -21.27 -4.88
C LYS A 394 -12.90 -20.22 -4.58
N SER A 395 -12.79 -19.24 -5.47
CA SER A 395 -12.00 -18.03 -5.29
C SER A 395 -12.91 -16.82 -5.05
N GLN A 396 -12.42 -15.84 -4.31
CA GLN A 396 -13.15 -14.66 -3.87
C GLN A 396 -12.64 -13.41 -4.59
N TYR A 397 -13.55 -12.52 -4.93
CA TYR A 397 -13.23 -11.15 -5.36
C TYR A 397 -14.03 -10.14 -4.54
N ARG A 398 -13.32 -9.23 -3.87
CA ARG A 398 -13.88 -8.21 -2.98
C ARG A 398 -13.54 -6.83 -3.52
N VAL A 399 -14.50 -5.93 -3.47
CA VAL A 399 -14.37 -4.55 -3.94
C VAL A 399 -14.92 -3.62 -2.88
N ARG A 400 -14.22 -2.53 -2.55
CA ARG A 400 -14.76 -1.39 -1.79
C ARG A 400 -14.44 -0.11 -2.54
N PHE A 401 -15.36 0.84 -2.58
CA PHE A 401 -15.05 2.22 -2.90
C PHE A 401 -15.26 3.08 -1.66
N SER A 402 -14.19 3.65 -1.13
CA SER A 402 -14.24 4.56 0.02
C SER A 402 -14.29 6.00 -0.49
N VAL A 403 -15.46 6.65 -0.38
CA VAL A 403 -15.67 8.05 -0.78
C VAL A 403 -14.92 8.97 0.18
N GLU A 404 -13.87 9.63 -0.31
CA GLU A 404 -13.14 10.65 0.46
C GLU A 404 -13.89 11.98 0.44
N LYS A 405 -14.46 12.37 -0.72
CA LYS A 405 -15.32 13.54 -0.85
C LYS A 405 -16.23 13.52 -2.08
N ILE A 406 -17.43 14.07 -1.97
CA ILE A 406 -18.43 14.15 -3.04
C ILE A 406 -19.23 15.47 -2.96
N VAL A 407 -19.52 16.06 -4.13
CA VAL A 407 -20.54 17.12 -4.26
C VAL A 407 -21.35 16.86 -5.53
N GLY A 408 -22.67 16.83 -5.39
CA GLY A 408 -23.60 16.38 -6.43
C GLY A 408 -24.15 14.99 -6.12
N VAL A 409 -25.08 14.52 -6.95
CA VAL A 409 -25.68 13.18 -6.82
C VAL A 409 -24.99 12.22 -7.78
N PHE A 410 -24.33 11.21 -7.21
CA PHE A 410 -23.73 10.09 -7.94
C PHE A 410 -24.30 8.78 -7.41
N THR A 411 -24.53 7.82 -8.31
CA THR A 411 -24.71 6.41 -7.95
C THR A 411 -23.53 5.60 -8.45
N LEU A 412 -23.31 4.44 -7.81
CA LEU A 412 -22.22 3.52 -8.12
C LEU A 412 -22.78 2.20 -8.60
N THR A 413 -22.17 1.65 -9.65
CA THR A 413 -22.36 0.26 -10.08
C THR A 413 -21.00 -0.39 -10.31
N ALA A 414 -20.82 -1.65 -9.89
CA ALA A 414 -19.68 -2.47 -10.25
C ALA A 414 -20.11 -3.86 -10.75
N ASN A 415 -19.48 -4.31 -11.83
CA ASN A 415 -19.71 -5.61 -12.46
C ASN A 415 -18.37 -6.36 -12.59
N ALA A 416 -18.40 -7.69 -12.69
CA ALA A 416 -17.21 -8.55 -12.80
C ALA A 416 -17.22 -9.51 -14.02
N PRO A 417 -17.37 -9.02 -15.27
CA PRO A 417 -17.21 -9.81 -16.48
C PRO A 417 -15.76 -10.28 -16.74
N CYS A 418 -15.61 -11.30 -17.57
CA CYS A 418 -14.35 -11.88 -18.04
C CYS A 418 -13.88 -11.19 -19.34
N THR A 419 -12.63 -11.43 -19.77
CA THR A 419 -12.20 -11.17 -21.15
C THR A 419 -12.98 -12.01 -22.15
N GLY A 420 -13.55 -11.35 -23.16
CA GLY A 420 -14.21 -12.01 -24.29
C GLY A 420 -15.64 -12.52 -24.02
N GLY A 421 -16.20 -12.31 -22.83
CA GLY A 421 -17.57 -12.71 -22.53
C GLY A 421 -17.99 -12.53 -21.06
N PRO A 422 -19.26 -12.84 -20.73
CA PRO A 422 -19.72 -12.84 -19.35
C PRO A 422 -18.95 -13.87 -18.51
N CYS A 423 -18.54 -13.45 -17.32
CA CYS A 423 -17.95 -14.33 -16.30
C CYS A 423 -19.11 -14.93 -15.48
N PRO A 424 -19.24 -16.25 -15.35
CA PRO A 424 -20.21 -16.87 -14.45
C PRO A 424 -19.69 -16.79 -13.00
N VAL A 425 -19.92 -15.61 -12.41
CA VAL A 425 -19.65 -15.29 -10.99
C VAL A 425 -20.93 -15.41 -10.17
N THR A 426 -20.82 -15.88 -8.93
CA THR A 426 -21.87 -15.74 -7.92
C THR A 426 -21.74 -14.36 -7.29
N VAL A 427 -22.72 -13.49 -7.48
CA VAL A 427 -22.81 -12.20 -6.77
C VAL A 427 -23.43 -12.46 -5.40
N TYR A 428 -22.69 -12.18 -4.33
CA TYR A 428 -23.16 -12.29 -2.95
C TYR A 428 -23.58 -10.94 -2.38
N ASP A 429 -22.85 -9.88 -2.73
CA ASP A 429 -23.24 -8.50 -2.47
C ASP A 429 -22.90 -7.64 -3.69
N SER A 430 -23.79 -6.72 -4.03
CA SER A 430 -23.70 -5.90 -5.24
C SER A 430 -23.52 -4.44 -4.86
N MET A 431 -22.42 -3.83 -5.30
CA MET A 431 -22.20 -2.38 -5.28
C MET A 431 -23.19 -1.73 -6.24
N VAL A 432 -24.43 -1.53 -5.78
CA VAL A 432 -25.50 -0.75 -6.41
C VAL A 432 -25.93 0.25 -5.35
N SER A 433 -25.40 1.46 -5.42
CA SER A 433 -25.60 2.42 -4.34
C SER A 433 -26.89 3.24 -4.54
N GLU A 434 -27.60 3.47 -3.44
CA GLU A 434 -28.29 4.74 -3.20
C GLU A 434 -27.33 5.93 -3.41
N PRO A 435 -27.81 7.19 -3.53
CA PRO A 435 -26.94 8.36 -3.69
C PRO A 435 -25.75 8.38 -2.72
N LEU A 436 -24.53 8.44 -3.28
CA LEU A 436 -23.29 8.43 -2.52
C LEU A 436 -23.14 9.71 -1.66
N SER A 437 -22.49 9.55 -0.50
CA SER A 437 -22.22 10.61 0.48
C SER A 437 -20.75 10.61 0.94
N ASP A 438 -20.30 11.71 1.55
CA ASP A 438 -18.97 11.83 2.15
C ASP A 438 -18.75 10.69 3.18
N GLY A 439 -17.63 9.98 3.07
CA GLY A 439 -17.30 8.86 3.95
C GLY A 439 -18.03 7.54 3.66
N ALA A 440 -18.91 7.47 2.65
CA ALA A 440 -19.57 6.23 2.26
C ALA A 440 -18.55 5.16 1.82
N GLN A 441 -18.78 3.91 2.23
CA GLN A 441 -17.96 2.75 1.82
C GLN A 441 -18.80 1.63 1.18
N PRO A 442 -19.50 1.89 0.05
CA PRO A 442 -20.12 0.82 -0.73
C PRO A 442 -19.10 -0.25 -1.13
N PHE A 443 -19.54 -1.50 -1.17
CA PHE A 443 -18.70 -2.66 -1.50
C PHE A 443 -19.46 -3.65 -2.38
N ALA A 444 -18.72 -4.59 -2.97
CA ALA A 444 -19.26 -5.77 -3.65
C ALA A 444 -18.46 -7.01 -3.26
N PHE A 445 -19.13 -8.16 -3.30
CA PHE A 445 -18.51 -9.45 -3.08
C PHE A 445 -18.97 -10.45 -4.13
N TYR A 446 -18.01 -10.97 -4.88
CA TYR A 446 -18.18 -11.96 -5.93
C TYR A 446 -17.40 -13.22 -5.57
N GLU A 447 -17.93 -14.38 -5.96
CA GLU A 447 -17.25 -15.67 -5.85
C GLU A 447 -17.26 -16.36 -7.21
N PHE A 448 -16.18 -17.08 -7.56
CA PHE A 448 -16.08 -17.80 -8.82
C PHE A 448 -15.34 -19.13 -8.63
N GLY A 449 -15.62 -20.09 -9.53
CA GLY A 449 -15.13 -21.45 -9.43
C GLY A 449 -14.22 -21.87 -10.58
N PRO A 450 -13.78 -23.14 -10.58
CA PRO A 450 -12.94 -23.70 -11.63
C PRO A 450 -13.72 -23.83 -12.95
N ASP A 451 -15.01 -24.17 -12.86
CA ASP A 451 -15.93 -24.24 -14.00
C ASP A 451 -16.28 -22.85 -14.57
N SER A 452 -15.90 -21.77 -13.88
CA SER A 452 -16.12 -20.39 -14.37
C SER A 452 -15.12 -19.94 -15.43
N VAL A 453 -14.04 -20.69 -15.67
CA VAL A 453 -12.90 -20.26 -16.50
C VAL A 453 -12.35 -21.44 -17.30
N ASN A 454 -12.34 -21.36 -18.63
CA ASN A 454 -11.85 -22.49 -19.44
C ASN A 454 -10.34 -22.73 -19.24
N PRO A 455 -9.84 -23.98 -19.37
CA PRO A 455 -8.45 -24.37 -19.01
C PRO A 455 -7.28 -23.68 -19.74
N ASN A 456 -7.54 -22.72 -20.65
CA ASN A 456 -6.54 -21.91 -21.35
C ASN A 456 -6.97 -20.42 -21.51
N GLN A 457 -7.96 -19.94 -20.76
CA GLN A 457 -8.44 -18.56 -20.85
C GLN A 457 -7.88 -17.65 -19.76
N ARG A 458 -7.83 -16.34 -20.06
CA ARG A 458 -7.62 -15.29 -19.06
C ARG A 458 -8.94 -14.93 -18.39
N ILE A 459 -8.87 -14.62 -17.10
CA ILE A 459 -9.81 -13.68 -16.49
C ILE A 459 -9.17 -12.28 -16.59
N ASP A 460 -9.35 -11.56 -17.71
CA ASP A 460 -9.29 -10.10 -17.60
C ASP A 460 -10.60 -9.68 -16.92
N LEU A 461 -10.57 -9.47 -15.62
CA LEU A 461 -11.72 -8.93 -14.90
C LEU A 461 -11.91 -7.48 -15.36
N ILE A 462 -13.05 -7.18 -16.00
CA ILE A 462 -13.37 -5.81 -16.45
C ILE A 462 -14.37 -5.21 -15.47
N MET A 463 -13.88 -4.67 -14.34
CA MET A 463 -14.72 -3.74 -13.59
C MET A 463 -15.02 -2.53 -14.47
N GLY A 464 -16.30 -2.30 -14.76
CA GLY A 464 -16.78 -1.06 -15.36
C GLY A 464 -17.54 -0.27 -14.30
N LEU A 465 -16.97 0.85 -13.86
CA LEU A 465 -17.64 1.77 -12.95
C LEU A 465 -18.61 2.65 -13.75
N ASN A 466 -19.92 2.40 -13.67
CA ASN A 466 -20.90 3.27 -14.35
C ASN A 466 -21.41 4.32 -13.37
N LEU A 467 -21.10 5.58 -13.67
CA LEU A 467 -21.59 6.77 -12.97
C LEU A 467 -22.85 7.26 -13.70
N ALA A 468 -24.01 7.20 -13.04
CA ALA A 468 -25.27 7.67 -13.61
C ALA A 468 -25.68 9.03 -13.03
N PHE A 469 -26.14 9.93 -13.89
CA PHE A 469 -26.55 11.29 -13.53
C PHE A 469 -28.00 11.34 -13.05
N ALA A 470 -28.28 12.17 -12.04
CA ALA A 470 -29.63 12.59 -11.66
C ALA A 470 -29.74 14.12 -11.71
N SER A 471 -29.74 14.70 -12.92
CA SER A 471 -29.88 16.15 -13.12
C SER A 471 -30.70 16.49 -14.37
N PRO A 472 -31.97 16.95 -14.23
CA PRO A 472 -32.80 17.34 -15.36
C PRO A 472 -32.40 18.74 -15.86
N GLY A 473 -31.40 18.81 -16.74
CA GLY A 473 -30.99 20.08 -17.37
C GLY A 473 -29.60 20.10 -18.00
N ALA A 474 -28.70 19.20 -17.61
CA ALA A 474 -27.45 18.99 -18.34
C ALA A 474 -27.73 18.34 -19.71
N ARG A 475 -26.88 18.60 -20.71
CA ARG A 475 -26.87 17.77 -21.93
C ARG A 475 -26.54 16.33 -21.52
N GLU A 476 -27.35 15.37 -21.95
CA GLU A 476 -27.14 13.95 -21.66
C GLU A 476 -25.79 13.48 -22.24
N LYS A 477 -24.81 13.30 -21.36
CA LYS A 477 -23.79 12.27 -21.55
C LYS A 477 -24.41 10.95 -21.09
N THR A 478 -24.46 9.98 -22.00
CA THR A 478 -25.08 8.68 -21.75
C THR A 478 -24.40 7.94 -20.59
N PRO A 479 -25.15 7.13 -19.81
CA PRO A 479 -24.53 6.17 -18.89
C PRO A 479 -23.56 5.26 -19.66
N GLY A 480 -22.27 5.39 -19.34
CA GLY A 480 -21.16 4.76 -20.08
C GLY A 480 -19.98 5.72 -20.37
N ASP A 481 -20.21 7.03 -20.33
CA ASP A 481 -19.21 8.07 -20.67
C ASP A 481 -17.99 8.19 -19.71
N LEU A 482 -17.89 7.36 -18.67
CA LEU A 482 -16.82 7.42 -17.66
C LEU A 482 -16.53 6.03 -17.02
N GLU A 483 -16.42 4.99 -17.84
CA GLU A 483 -16.09 3.62 -17.40
C GLU A 483 -14.63 3.49 -16.92
N ILE A 484 -14.44 3.20 -15.63
CA ILE A 484 -13.09 2.97 -15.07
C ILE A 484 -12.72 1.49 -15.09
N LYS A 485 -12.05 1.09 -16.18
CA LYS A 485 -11.59 -0.28 -16.43
C LYS A 485 -10.29 -0.63 -15.71
N ILE A 486 -10.36 -1.58 -14.77
CA ILE A 486 -9.18 -2.12 -14.05
C ILE A 486 -9.07 -3.63 -14.23
N THR A 487 -8.10 -4.06 -15.03
CA THR A 487 -7.81 -5.48 -15.33
C THR A 487 -6.96 -6.13 -14.23
N SER A 488 -7.32 -7.35 -13.85
CA SER A 488 -6.62 -8.22 -12.88
C SER A 488 -5.32 -8.86 -13.43
N PRO A 489 -4.42 -9.38 -12.56
CA PRO A 489 -3.27 -10.18 -13.00
C PRO A 489 -3.70 -11.48 -13.67
N TYR A 490 -2.83 -12.12 -14.46
CA TYR A 490 -3.18 -13.38 -15.12
C TYR A 490 -3.42 -14.50 -14.11
N MET A 491 -4.68 -14.91 -14.01
CA MET A 491 -5.11 -16.05 -13.23
C MET A 491 -5.30 -17.28 -14.13
N ARG A 492 -4.86 -18.44 -13.65
CA ARG A 492 -5.14 -19.76 -14.23
C ARG A 492 -5.98 -20.56 -13.24
N CYS A 493 -7.13 -21.05 -13.70
CA CYS A 493 -7.94 -22.02 -12.97
C CYS A 493 -7.67 -23.45 -13.49
N ASP A 494 -7.61 -24.40 -12.57
CA ASP A 494 -6.94 -25.68 -12.74
C ASP A 494 -7.89 -26.86 -12.46
N ASN A 495 -8.65 -27.30 -13.46
CA ASN A 495 -9.76 -28.26 -13.25
C ASN A 495 -9.33 -29.76 -13.24
N ASP A 496 -8.06 -30.06 -12.95
CA ASP A 496 -7.44 -31.38 -13.15
C ASP A 496 -6.93 -32.01 -11.84
N THR A 497 -7.09 -33.32 -11.68
CA THR A 497 -6.55 -34.15 -10.60
C THR A 497 -5.03 -34.38 -10.67
N ALA A 498 -4.36 -33.99 -11.75
CA ALA A 498 -2.90 -34.11 -11.93
C ALA A 498 -2.02 -33.41 -10.87
N VAL A 499 -2.59 -32.59 -9.98
CA VAL A 499 -1.98 -32.24 -8.70
C VAL A 499 -2.75 -32.93 -7.57
N PRO A 500 -2.48 -34.23 -7.30
CA PRO A 500 -3.10 -34.92 -6.18
C PRO A 500 -2.62 -34.30 -4.86
N GLY A 501 -3.55 -33.63 -4.17
CA GLY A 501 -3.34 -33.13 -2.82
C GLY A 501 -3.28 -34.26 -1.79
N ALA A 502 -3.23 -33.91 -0.51
CA ALA A 502 -3.51 -34.87 0.55
C ALA A 502 -4.96 -35.41 0.41
N ALA A 503 -5.17 -36.67 0.82
CA ALA A 503 -6.47 -37.32 0.67
C ALA A 503 -7.58 -36.52 1.37
N GLY A 504 -8.64 -36.20 0.62
CA GLY A 504 -9.78 -35.40 1.11
C GLY A 504 -9.75 -33.90 0.75
N LEU A 505 -8.67 -33.40 0.13
CA LEU A 505 -8.58 -31.99 -0.31
C LEU A 505 -8.94 -31.83 -1.80
N PRO A 506 -9.47 -30.67 -2.25
CA PRO A 506 -9.90 -30.48 -3.63
C PRO A 506 -8.73 -30.42 -4.61
N SER A 507 -8.91 -31.08 -5.76
CA SER A 507 -8.00 -31.05 -6.91
C SER A 507 -8.14 -29.80 -7.78
N GLN A 508 -9.24 -29.05 -7.63
CA GLN A 508 -9.58 -27.87 -8.43
C GLN A 508 -9.27 -26.56 -7.68
N GLY A 509 -9.27 -25.42 -8.38
CA GLY A 509 -8.99 -24.09 -7.81
C GLY A 509 -8.14 -23.21 -8.74
N CYS A 510 -7.77 -22.01 -8.32
CA CYS A 510 -7.10 -21.03 -9.17
C CYS A 510 -5.80 -20.47 -8.54
N VAL A 511 -4.89 -19.92 -9.37
CA VAL A 511 -3.63 -19.27 -8.97
C VAL A 511 -3.27 -18.13 -9.91
N PHE A 512 -2.51 -17.14 -9.41
CA PHE A 512 -1.88 -16.12 -10.24
C PHE A 512 -0.66 -16.71 -10.96
N ALA A 513 -0.83 -17.07 -12.23
CA ALA A 513 0.13 -17.85 -12.99
C ALA A 513 1.43 -17.08 -13.26
N ASP A 514 1.37 -15.75 -13.39
CA ASP A 514 2.53 -14.87 -13.61
C ASP A 514 3.48 -14.80 -12.39
N ARG A 515 3.06 -15.24 -11.20
CA ARG A 515 3.97 -15.43 -10.07
C ARG A 515 4.57 -16.82 -10.07
N ILE A 516 5.89 -16.86 -10.24
CA ILE A 516 6.75 -18.01 -9.97
C ILE A 516 6.85 -18.16 -8.44
N PRO A 517 6.28 -19.22 -7.83
CA PRO A 517 6.33 -19.42 -6.39
C PRO A 517 7.72 -19.90 -5.93
N THR A 518 8.02 -19.71 -4.64
CA THR A 518 9.30 -20.09 -4.03
C THR A 518 9.07 -21.14 -2.94
N LEU A 519 9.68 -22.31 -3.10
CA LEU A 519 9.81 -23.32 -2.06
C LEU A 519 10.84 -22.82 -1.05
N ASP A 520 10.53 -22.86 0.24
CA ASP A 520 11.45 -22.40 1.28
C ASP A 520 11.87 -23.55 2.20
N PHE A 521 13.18 -23.76 2.30
CA PHE A 521 13.80 -24.67 3.26
C PHE A 521 14.50 -23.92 4.40
N ALA A 522 14.64 -22.59 4.31
CA ALA A 522 15.36 -21.81 5.32
C ALA A 522 14.52 -21.51 6.58
N SER A 523 13.19 -21.67 6.51
CA SER A 523 12.26 -21.44 7.63
C SER A 523 12.04 -22.66 8.55
N ASP A 524 12.51 -23.86 8.18
CA ASP A 524 12.43 -25.05 9.04
C ASP A 524 13.84 -25.57 9.35
N ASN A 525 14.26 -25.43 10.61
CA ASN A 525 15.56 -25.88 11.09
C ASN A 525 15.82 -27.38 10.86
N ARG A 526 14.77 -28.21 10.72
CA ARG A 526 14.90 -29.65 10.44
C ARG A 526 15.33 -29.93 9.01
N LEU A 527 15.07 -28.99 8.10
CA LEU A 527 15.55 -29.02 6.71
C LEU A 527 16.93 -28.39 6.54
N ALA A 528 17.60 -27.95 7.61
CA ALA A 528 18.92 -27.32 7.53
C ALA A 528 19.99 -28.14 6.77
N PRO A 529 20.06 -29.49 6.84
CA PRO A 529 20.99 -30.26 6.01
C PRO A 529 20.73 -30.10 4.51
N ILE A 530 19.45 -30.14 4.11
CA ILE A 530 18.99 -29.95 2.73
C ILE A 530 19.24 -28.52 2.27
N ALA A 531 18.88 -27.53 3.10
CA ALA A 531 19.13 -26.12 2.82
C ALA A 531 20.63 -25.86 2.56
N ASN A 532 21.51 -26.44 3.37
CA ASN A 532 22.96 -26.34 3.14
C ASN A 532 23.42 -26.99 1.82
N HIS A 533 22.88 -28.15 1.44
CA HIS A 533 23.19 -28.75 0.13
C HIS A 533 22.69 -27.87 -1.02
N VAL A 534 21.42 -27.46 -1.01
CA VAL A 534 20.80 -26.64 -2.05
C VAL A 534 21.50 -25.27 -2.16
N LYS A 535 21.83 -24.61 -1.05
CA LYS A 535 22.59 -23.35 -1.03
C LYS A 535 23.93 -23.49 -1.75
N ARG A 536 24.70 -24.55 -1.45
CA ARG A 536 25.99 -24.83 -2.12
C ARG A 536 25.82 -25.18 -3.59
N ALA A 537 24.77 -25.93 -3.92
CA ALA A 537 24.41 -26.26 -5.30
C ALA A 537 24.15 -24.99 -6.13
N GLN A 538 23.31 -24.09 -5.60
CA GLN A 538 23.00 -22.79 -6.20
C GLN A 538 24.24 -21.87 -6.28
N GLN A 539 25.06 -21.81 -5.23
CA GLN A 539 26.33 -21.05 -5.21
C GLN A 539 27.34 -21.56 -6.23
N SER A 540 27.33 -22.85 -6.58
CA SER A 540 28.11 -23.39 -7.70
C SER A 540 27.54 -23.01 -9.09
N GLY A 541 26.41 -22.31 -9.14
CA GLY A 541 25.76 -21.80 -10.34
C GLY A 541 24.55 -22.60 -10.84
N LEU A 542 24.11 -23.65 -10.14
CA LEU A 542 22.95 -24.46 -10.54
C LEU A 542 21.62 -23.67 -10.41
N PRO A 543 20.62 -23.93 -11.28
CA PRO A 543 19.37 -23.17 -11.32
C PRO A 543 18.51 -23.30 -10.06
N GLY A 544 17.63 -22.31 -9.85
CA GLY A 544 16.58 -22.34 -8.83
C GLY A 544 16.61 -21.22 -7.79
N ALA A 545 17.68 -20.42 -7.68
CA ALA A 545 17.83 -19.42 -6.63
C ALA A 545 17.11 -18.08 -6.86
N GLY A 546 16.61 -17.84 -8.09
CA GLY A 546 16.04 -16.56 -8.48
C GLY A 546 17.05 -15.41 -8.39
N LYS A 547 16.63 -14.27 -7.84
CA LYS A 547 17.42 -13.02 -7.83
C LYS A 547 18.74 -13.11 -7.06
N LEU A 548 18.87 -14.02 -6.08
CA LEU A 548 20.06 -14.09 -5.20
C LEU A 548 21.35 -14.44 -5.94
N TYR A 549 21.27 -15.29 -6.97
CA TYR A 549 22.43 -15.71 -7.79
C TYR A 549 22.20 -15.55 -9.30
N TYR A 550 21.17 -14.77 -9.71
CA TYR A 550 20.76 -14.55 -11.11
C TYR A 550 20.46 -15.81 -11.94
N THR A 551 20.29 -16.96 -11.30
CA THR A 551 20.02 -18.24 -11.97
C THR A 551 18.54 -18.36 -12.35
N GLY A 552 18.25 -18.97 -13.51
CA GLY A 552 16.88 -19.27 -13.93
C GLY A 552 16.13 -20.20 -12.96
N PRO A 553 14.78 -20.23 -13.01
CA PRO A 553 13.94 -21.08 -12.16
C PRO A 553 14.11 -22.56 -12.49
N LEU A 554 13.71 -23.41 -11.54
CA LEU A 554 13.42 -24.82 -11.80
C LEU A 554 12.05 -24.96 -12.46
N THR A 555 11.83 -26.08 -13.16
CA THR A 555 10.56 -26.40 -13.81
C THR A 555 10.08 -27.76 -13.28
N ARG A 556 8.88 -27.82 -12.71
CA ARG A 556 8.31 -29.10 -12.21
C ARG A 556 8.09 -30.06 -13.39
N MET A 557 8.37 -31.32 -13.13
CA MET A 557 8.21 -32.45 -14.04
C MET A 557 7.54 -33.61 -13.29
N THR A 558 6.56 -34.25 -13.93
CA THR A 558 5.75 -35.32 -13.35
C THR A 558 6.01 -36.72 -13.93
N ASP A 559 6.62 -36.86 -15.12
CA ASP A 559 6.92 -38.17 -15.72
C ASP A 559 7.78 -39.03 -14.78
N GLU A 560 7.19 -40.13 -14.31
CA GLU A 560 7.81 -41.04 -13.37
C GLU A 560 9.04 -41.73 -13.97
N ASN A 561 9.06 -41.98 -15.29
CA ASN A 561 10.23 -42.57 -15.96
C ASN A 561 11.43 -41.61 -15.95
N GLN A 562 11.20 -40.31 -16.11
CA GLN A 562 12.23 -39.28 -16.00
C GLN A 562 12.61 -39.01 -14.54
N ARG A 563 11.67 -39.09 -13.57
CA ARG A 563 11.98 -39.06 -12.13
C ARG A 563 12.92 -40.21 -11.75
N GLN A 564 12.65 -41.44 -12.21
CA GLN A 564 13.51 -42.60 -11.94
C GLN A 564 14.88 -42.47 -12.61
N ARG A 565 14.94 -41.97 -13.86
CA ARG A 565 16.21 -41.66 -14.54
C ARG A 565 17.01 -40.56 -13.82
N ASN A 566 16.36 -39.49 -13.34
CA ASN A 566 16.98 -38.45 -12.52
C ASN A 566 17.61 -39.06 -11.26
N GLY A 567 16.83 -39.84 -10.51
CA GLY A 567 17.28 -40.50 -9.28
C GLY A 567 18.45 -41.46 -9.51
N ALA A 568 18.35 -42.37 -10.49
CA ALA A 568 19.43 -43.29 -10.82
C ALA A 568 20.71 -42.59 -11.33
N ARG A 569 20.59 -41.37 -11.87
CA ARG A 569 21.73 -40.58 -12.34
C ARG A 569 22.39 -39.75 -11.23
N ALA A 570 21.65 -39.22 -10.26
CA ALA A 570 22.22 -38.57 -9.08
C ALA A 570 22.60 -39.58 -7.98
N CYS A 571 21.59 -40.24 -7.43
CA CYS A 571 21.63 -41.17 -6.29
C CYS A 571 21.31 -42.63 -6.68
N PRO A 572 22.18 -43.33 -7.42
CA PRO A 572 22.01 -44.76 -7.73
C PRO A 572 22.13 -45.65 -6.49
N SER A 573 21.21 -46.60 -6.37
CA SER A 573 21.17 -47.59 -5.28
C SER A 573 22.51 -48.30 -5.07
N GLY A 574 22.96 -48.36 -3.82
CA GLY A 574 24.15 -49.11 -3.40
C GLY A 574 25.51 -48.49 -3.78
N ARG A 575 25.56 -47.34 -4.47
CA ARG A 575 26.84 -46.71 -4.86
C ARG A 575 27.45 -45.83 -3.78
N TYR A 576 26.62 -45.07 -3.06
CA TYR A 576 27.04 -44.30 -1.90
C TYR A 576 26.41 -44.94 -0.67
N SER A 577 27.21 -45.18 0.36
CA SER A 577 26.78 -45.77 1.62
C SER A 577 27.54 -45.09 2.75
N VAL A 578 26.81 -44.42 3.63
CA VAL A 578 27.30 -43.74 4.83
C VAL A 578 26.30 -44.07 5.94
N PRO A 579 26.73 -44.57 7.11
CA PRO A 579 25.82 -44.87 8.22
C PRO A 579 24.96 -43.65 8.60
N ASP A 580 23.68 -43.89 8.89
CA ASP A 580 22.71 -42.86 9.30
C ASP A 580 22.58 -41.65 8.33
N HIS A 581 22.83 -41.87 7.03
CA HIS A 581 22.66 -40.86 5.98
C HIS A 581 21.96 -41.41 4.74
N SER A 582 21.18 -40.56 4.08
CA SER A 582 20.52 -40.82 2.79
C SER A 582 21.04 -39.86 1.71
N CYS A 583 20.89 -40.23 0.44
CA CYS A 583 21.44 -39.46 -0.69
C CYS A 583 20.44 -38.42 -1.19
N ASP A 584 20.82 -37.14 -1.13
CA ASP A 584 20.09 -35.97 -1.65
C ASP A 584 20.70 -35.47 -2.97
N GLU A 585 19.88 -34.84 -3.81
CA GLU A 585 20.17 -34.48 -5.20
C GLU A 585 19.56 -33.14 -5.63
N TYR A 586 20.36 -32.30 -6.31
CA TYR A 586 19.88 -31.01 -6.83
C TYR A 586 20.38 -30.73 -8.26
N PRO A 587 19.57 -30.18 -9.18
CA PRO A 587 18.14 -29.94 -9.06
C PRO A 587 17.31 -31.19 -8.80
N PHE A 588 16.17 -31.04 -8.13
CA PHE A 588 15.40 -32.15 -7.57
C PHE A 588 14.96 -33.17 -8.62
N ARG A 589 14.78 -34.43 -8.18
CA ARG A 589 14.25 -35.55 -8.97
C ARG A 589 12.98 -35.23 -9.75
N SER A 590 12.13 -34.35 -9.22
CA SER A 590 10.85 -33.89 -9.79
C SER A 590 10.95 -32.65 -10.68
N THR A 591 12.12 -32.42 -11.32
CA THR A 591 12.34 -31.28 -12.22
C THR A 591 12.97 -31.68 -13.55
N TYR A 592 12.70 -30.87 -14.59
CA TYR A 592 13.31 -31.04 -15.92
C TYR A 592 14.82 -30.74 -15.92
N GLN A 593 15.30 -29.95 -14.95
CA GLN A 593 16.71 -29.64 -14.72
C GLN A 593 17.44 -30.73 -13.90
N GLY A 594 16.76 -31.83 -13.56
CA GLY A 594 17.34 -32.94 -12.81
C GLY A 594 18.47 -33.66 -13.54
N ALA A 595 19.11 -34.60 -12.84
CA ALA A 595 20.38 -35.19 -13.27
C ALA A 595 20.35 -35.98 -14.60
N ALA A 596 19.17 -36.44 -15.07
CA ALA A 596 19.05 -37.14 -16.34
C ALA A 596 19.06 -36.18 -17.54
N GLN A 597 19.87 -36.50 -18.54
CA GLN A 597 19.90 -35.78 -19.80
C GLN A 597 18.88 -36.36 -20.80
N PRO A 598 18.53 -35.64 -21.88
CA PRO A 598 17.74 -36.19 -22.98
C PRO A 598 18.40 -37.46 -23.57
N PRO A 599 17.63 -38.40 -24.16
CA PRO A 599 18.11 -39.77 -24.48
C PRO A 599 19.36 -39.92 -25.34
N ASN A 600 19.81 -38.87 -26.05
CA ASN A 600 20.93 -38.89 -26.98
C ASN A 600 22.10 -37.95 -26.60
N ALA A 601 22.11 -37.40 -25.38
CA ALA A 601 23.12 -36.42 -24.95
C ALA A 601 24.45 -37.06 -24.51
N VAL A 602 25.46 -37.05 -25.40
CA VAL A 602 26.81 -37.53 -25.09
C VAL A 602 27.63 -36.40 -24.44
N LEU A 603 27.61 -36.36 -23.11
CA LEU A 603 28.48 -35.50 -22.29
C LEU A 603 29.05 -36.30 -21.09
N PRO A 604 30.24 -35.92 -20.57
CA PRO A 604 30.77 -36.52 -19.35
C PRO A 604 29.83 -36.28 -18.15
N PRO A 605 29.99 -37.02 -17.04
CA PRO A 605 29.18 -36.81 -15.85
C PRO A 605 29.31 -35.37 -15.31
N ASN A 606 28.29 -34.54 -15.52
CA ASN A 606 28.22 -33.18 -14.99
C ASN A 606 27.78 -33.15 -13.52
N GLY A 607 28.21 -34.15 -12.74
CA GLY A 607 27.98 -34.22 -11.31
C GLY A 607 28.96 -33.35 -10.54
N ARG A 608 28.53 -32.83 -9.40
CA ARG A 608 29.35 -32.12 -8.41
C ARG A 608 28.99 -32.54 -6.98
N THR A 609 29.86 -32.26 -6.03
CA THR A 609 29.61 -32.46 -4.60
C THR A 609 30.42 -31.44 -3.80
N PHE A 610 30.23 -31.35 -2.48
CA PHE A 610 30.78 -30.24 -1.68
C PHE A 610 31.49 -30.72 -0.42
N PRO A 611 32.40 -29.92 0.18
CA PRO A 611 33.05 -30.27 1.45
C PRO A 611 32.02 -30.61 2.55
N GLY A 612 32.13 -31.80 3.13
CA GLY A 612 31.18 -32.32 4.11
C GLY A 612 29.98 -33.09 3.53
N CYS A 613 29.84 -33.22 2.21
CA CYS A 613 28.79 -34.05 1.58
C CYS A 613 29.06 -35.57 1.59
N GLN A 614 30.23 -36.00 2.10
CA GLN A 614 30.61 -37.42 2.29
C GLN A 614 30.51 -38.30 1.03
N ILE A 615 30.73 -37.72 -0.16
CA ILE A 615 30.84 -38.44 -1.43
C ILE A 615 32.25 -38.25 -2.00
N ASN A 616 32.89 -39.34 -2.41
CA ASN A 616 34.16 -39.36 -3.13
C ASN A 616 34.04 -40.33 -4.32
N ASP A 617 33.56 -39.81 -5.45
CA ASP A 617 33.26 -40.58 -6.66
C ASP A 617 33.72 -39.82 -7.92
N THR A 618 35.00 -39.45 -7.93
CA THR A 618 35.67 -38.85 -9.08
C THR A 618 35.88 -39.91 -10.17
N PRO A 619 35.58 -39.65 -11.46
CA PRO A 619 35.17 -38.39 -12.08
C PRO A 619 33.64 -38.25 -12.29
N ARG A 620 32.80 -39.04 -11.60
CA ARG A 620 31.33 -38.93 -11.73
C ARG A 620 30.81 -37.63 -11.10
N VAL A 621 31.32 -37.29 -9.92
CA VAL A 621 31.12 -36.00 -9.26
C VAL A 621 32.47 -35.32 -9.05
N ASP A 622 32.50 -34.00 -9.20
CA ASP A 622 33.70 -33.18 -9.11
C ASP A 622 33.42 -31.94 -8.23
N PRO A 623 34.14 -31.75 -7.11
CA PRO A 623 33.89 -30.62 -6.21
C PRO A 623 34.38 -29.27 -6.72
N SER A 624 35.16 -29.23 -7.81
CA SER A 624 35.58 -27.99 -8.47
C SER A 624 34.57 -27.47 -9.50
N ARG A 625 33.57 -28.28 -9.87
CA ARG A 625 32.69 -28.01 -11.02
C ARG A 625 31.62 -26.96 -10.70
N THR A 626 31.60 -25.90 -11.52
CA THR A 626 30.67 -24.78 -11.43
C THR A 626 29.82 -24.63 -12.70
N GLY A 627 28.98 -23.59 -12.76
CA GLY A 627 28.10 -23.27 -13.90
C GLY A 627 26.75 -23.98 -13.86
N PRO A 628 25.82 -23.61 -14.76
CA PRO A 628 24.39 -23.93 -14.66
C PRO A 628 23.99 -25.35 -15.05
N ASN A 629 24.91 -26.14 -15.61
CA ASN A 629 24.60 -27.44 -16.19
C ASN A 629 24.98 -28.61 -15.29
N GLY A 630 24.11 -29.61 -15.21
CA GLY A 630 24.33 -30.84 -14.44
C GLY A 630 23.63 -30.83 -13.09
N TYR A 631 24.23 -31.51 -12.11
CA TYR A 631 23.59 -31.81 -10.83
C TYR A 631 24.64 -31.89 -9.70
N SER A 632 24.22 -31.64 -8.46
CA SER A 632 24.98 -31.95 -7.24
C SER A 632 24.38 -33.12 -6.48
N VAL A 633 25.23 -33.78 -5.68
CA VAL A 633 24.84 -34.90 -4.81
C VAL A 633 25.47 -34.72 -3.43
N CYS A 634 24.73 -35.05 -2.37
CA CYS A 634 25.17 -34.93 -0.99
C CYS A 634 24.57 -36.03 -0.11
N MET A 635 25.35 -36.64 0.78
CA MET A 635 24.81 -37.50 1.84
C MET A 635 24.34 -36.61 3.00
N VAL A 636 23.05 -36.68 3.34
CA VAL A 636 22.40 -35.91 4.41
C VAL A 636 21.92 -36.84 5.53
N PRO A 637 21.88 -36.41 6.81
CA PRO A 637 21.53 -37.29 7.92
C PRO A 637 20.09 -37.83 7.84
N THR A 638 19.89 -39.06 8.30
CA THR A 638 18.57 -39.66 8.55
C THR A 638 18.11 -39.52 10.01
N THR A 639 18.91 -38.87 10.86
CA THR A 639 18.62 -38.64 12.28
C THR A 639 18.86 -37.17 12.66
N PRO A 640 18.10 -36.60 13.63
CA PRO A 640 17.00 -37.21 14.40
C PRO A 640 15.71 -37.41 13.59
N GLU A 641 15.54 -36.71 12.47
CA GLU A 641 14.46 -36.90 11.49
C GLU A 641 15.09 -37.11 10.10
N ASP A 642 14.46 -37.91 9.23
CA ASP A 642 14.98 -38.14 7.88
C ASP A 642 14.80 -36.89 7.00
N ALA A 643 15.90 -36.17 6.79
CA ALA A 643 15.92 -34.91 6.06
C ALA A 643 15.41 -35.04 4.62
N ASN A 644 15.61 -36.19 3.95
CA ASN A 644 15.11 -36.44 2.60
C ASN A 644 13.61 -36.76 2.58
N ASN A 645 13.11 -37.48 3.58
CA ASN A 645 11.66 -37.67 3.75
C ASN A 645 10.96 -36.34 4.05
N LEU A 646 11.53 -35.51 4.93
CA LEU A 646 11.03 -34.15 5.20
C LEU A 646 11.05 -33.27 3.92
N GLN A 647 12.13 -33.32 3.14
CA GLN A 647 12.22 -32.64 1.84
C GLN A 647 11.08 -33.07 0.90
N ALA A 648 10.86 -34.38 0.75
CA ALA A 648 9.82 -34.93 -0.12
C ALA A 648 8.40 -34.50 0.32
N ILE A 649 8.15 -34.41 1.64
CA ILE A 649 6.91 -33.86 2.20
C ILE A 649 6.79 -32.37 1.86
N ALA A 650 7.83 -31.57 2.13
CA ALA A 650 7.84 -30.12 1.88
C ALA A 650 7.64 -29.78 0.39
N ILE A 651 8.30 -30.50 -0.52
CA ILE A 651 8.11 -30.35 -1.98
C ILE A 651 6.67 -30.68 -2.39
N ARG A 652 6.07 -31.76 -1.85
CA ARG A 652 4.68 -32.14 -2.16
C ARG A 652 3.68 -31.10 -1.66
N GLU A 653 3.82 -30.66 -0.41
CA GLU A 653 2.99 -29.61 0.20
C GLU A 653 3.11 -28.30 -0.58
N PHE A 654 4.32 -27.91 -0.99
CA PHE A 654 4.58 -26.73 -1.80
C PHE A 654 3.92 -26.80 -3.18
N TYR A 655 4.13 -27.90 -3.91
CA TYR A 655 3.53 -28.10 -5.24
C TYR A 655 2.00 -28.08 -5.20
N TYR A 656 1.40 -28.62 -4.13
CA TYR A 656 -0.04 -28.57 -3.91
C TYR A 656 -0.51 -27.15 -3.56
N LYS A 657 0.02 -26.54 -2.49
CA LYS A 657 -0.40 -25.21 -2.00
C LYS A 657 -0.20 -24.08 -3.01
N ASN A 658 0.80 -24.19 -3.88
CA ASN A 658 1.09 -23.19 -4.92
C ASN A 658 0.55 -23.60 -6.31
N ARG A 659 -0.17 -24.73 -6.40
CA ARG A 659 -0.67 -25.33 -7.64
C ARG A 659 0.39 -25.36 -8.76
N VAL A 660 1.60 -25.79 -8.42
CA VAL A 660 2.71 -25.92 -9.39
C VAL A 660 2.42 -27.16 -10.22
N ARG A 661 1.97 -26.99 -11.47
CA ARG A 661 1.68 -28.08 -12.41
C ARG A 661 2.94 -28.61 -13.11
N ASP A 662 2.80 -29.64 -13.93
CA ASP A 662 3.85 -30.00 -14.88
C ASP A 662 4.18 -28.81 -15.80
N GLY A 663 5.45 -28.56 -16.05
CA GLY A 663 5.90 -27.38 -16.82
C GLY A 663 5.86 -26.04 -16.05
N ASP A 664 5.28 -25.97 -14.85
CA ASP A 664 5.31 -24.74 -14.05
C ASP A 664 6.71 -24.47 -13.50
N LYS A 665 7.09 -23.18 -13.52
CA LYS A 665 8.35 -22.68 -12.98
C LYS A 665 8.23 -22.43 -11.47
N PHE A 666 9.30 -22.67 -10.72
CA PHE A 666 9.41 -22.32 -9.31
C PHE A 666 10.87 -22.01 -8.90
N TYR A 667 11.04 -21.33 -7.77
CA TYR A 667 12.33 -21.07 -7.13
C TYR A 667 12.47 -21.86 -5.82
N VAL A 668 13.69 -21.94 -5.27
CA VAL A 668 13.99 -22.57 -3.99
C VAL A 668 14.85 -21.62 -3.15
N ARG A 669 14.35 -21.17 -2.00
CA ARG A 669 15.12 -20.47 -0.97
C ARG A 669 15.72 -21.50 -0.02
N ALA A 670 17.04 -21.42 0.14
CA ALA A 670 17.85 -22.32 0.96
C ALA A 670 18.83 -21.55 1.87
N ASP A 671 18.60 -20.24 2.04
CA ASP A 671 19.42 -19.34 2.84
C ASP A 671 18.54 -18.52 3.79
N THR A 672 19.00 -18.32 5.03
CA THR A 672 18.23 -17.65 6.09
C THR A 672 18.25 -16.12 5.98
N GLY A 673 19.12 -15.55 5.15
CA GLY A 673 18.94 -14.20 4.61
C GLY A 673 20.21 -13.40 4.35
N GLN A 674 20.34 -12.91 3.11
CA GLN A 674 20.65 -11.51 2.78
C GLN A 674 19.73 -11.09 1.62
#